data_AF-A0A011V4A4-F1
#
_entry.id   AF-A0A011V4A4-F1
#
_cell.length_a   1.000
_cell.length_b   1.000
_cell.length_c   1.000
_cell.angle_alpha   90.00
_cell.angle_beta   90.00
_cell.angle_gamma   90.00
#
_symmetry.space_group_name_H-M   'P 1'
#
loop_
_entity.id
_entity.type
_entity.pdbx_description
1 polymer ?
#
loop_
_entity_poly.entity_id
_entity_poly.type
_entity_poly.pdbx_seq_one_letter_code
_entity_poly.pdbx_strand_id
1 'polypeptide(L)'
;MVDKKALTLFKKYYLSYKSDGQPSEADIADAVKSGVFVPDSEMTHDEIVTAIKELSERISLESAAKAFLYSLSSGDMRYRSAVSSLIWAKALTEHKFVSNGVEPGGWRSPMCIVCGCTHGLEASEMIDWNKFNVFRYLSPKHYGREPDFTSPEYVLNDLREFEKLPAVEPCEDDYRILNGIFACVKEMKSHNMDTALVSEIRRQKFFDATGNAIHCILGILSVCGILQSDEKKGFLYEFTNRDEQGFGRDGLTFFPLNFWRGKFGVNYDAVDKIFGCLCGDKLSPEKAAAPEKKEKDVPSKRTASKAEQYFNDGVYTITLTNDERRYLALDPLDESWETETLYSVTYCTQKRTVIFYEGNTILKVIYEEYSINEDGSCKCKSYNEFDTKLETDNRTMLLPLTSRGRAKPVTPTNIMAVKPFGCDFYIFLQKGESRIAARNLRNNQEIAVGEKERVRNILTDEDFHEFMQYYMSTCPDNYFERIAEIRNMKHQTVKFRAGDIFRCQIDREHYTYGLIIGKTRDIEKWDELPKEHSFRHLMTQPIIVRMYDFVTADSNMTAIQLADISLRPPEICSDGDIIWGRHKIICHKELVPDDIEFCIHLTRIVVKNKHITPFTTELFMREDEKNGKKTREPMSLYIEWGFVSMEIPWADAPENIRDMMSERSWSNGGVSLGISGAYCGKTLTQILQKYPRNILGGDLHFPENRERLDMVMKFLGLPKGSGYDDFAEKYGGITRQTYIELICNRSK
;
A
#
# COMPACT_ATOMS: atom_id res chain seq x y z
N MET A 1 3.37 -13.75 39.52
CA MET A 1 2.51 -13.33 38.39
C MET A 1 3.00 -12.00 37.88
N VAL A 2 3.08 -11.79 36.57
CA VAL A 2 3.54 -10.52 35.98
C VAL A 2 2.49 -9.43 36.18
N ASP A 3 2.91 -8.21 36.48
CA ASP A 3 2.03 -7.06 36.71
C ASP A 3 1.21 -6.72 35.45
N LYS A 4 -0.13 -6.82 35.55
CA LYS A 4 -1.04 -6.59 34.43
C LYS A 4 -1.14 -5.11 34.02
N LYS A 5 -0.96 -4.18 34.96
CA LYS A 5 -0.95 -2.74 34.69
C LYS A 5 0.28 -2.41 33.84
N ALA A 6 1.46 -2.87 34.25
CA ALA A 6 2.70 -2.68 33.50
C ALA A 6 2.65 -3.28 32.08
N LEU A 7 2.11 -4.51 31.93
CA LEU A 7 1.91 -5.12 30.61
C LEU A 7 0.95 -4.33 29.71
N THR A 8 -0.03 -3.64 30.30
CA THR A 8 -0.96 -2.77 29.55
C THR A 8 -0.25 -1.53 29.05
N LEU A 9 0.67 -0.96 29.84
CA LEU A 9 1.53 0.15 29.41
C LEU A 9 2.44 -0.26 28.25
N PHE A 10 3.08 -1.45 28.32
CA PHE A 10 3.85 -1.99 27.19
C PHE A 10 3.02 -2.08 25.92
N LYS A 11 1.80 -2.62 25.99
CA LYS A 11 0.89 -2.74 24.83
C LYS A 11 0.54 -1.39 24.23
N LYS A 12 0.27 -0.39 25.07
CA LYS A 12 -0.20 0.94 24.67
C LYS A 12 0.93 1.80 24.08
N TYR A 13 2.06 1.87 24.78
CA TYR A 13 3.13 2.83 24.47
C TYR A 13 4.31 2.21 23.70
N TYR A 14 4.62 0.94 23.94
CA TYR A 14 5.85 0.31 23.42
C TYR A 14 5.62 -0.81 22.40
N LEU A 15 4.40 -1.26 22.14
CA LEU A 15 4.12 -2.26 21.10
C LEU A 15 3.47 -1.65 19.83
N SER A 16 2.70 -0.56 19.95
CA SER A 16 2.01 0.10 18.83
C SER A 16 2.93 1.05 18.02
N TYR A 17 2.80 1.04 16.69
CA TYR A 17 3.47 2.01 15.80
C TYR A 17 3.01 3.47 16.00
N LYS A 18 1.76 3.64 16.43
CA LYS A 18 1.20 4.93 16.82
C LYS A 18 1.05 4.87 18.33
N SER A 19 2.05 5.34 19.05
CA SER A 19 1.95 5.46 20.51
C SER A 19 0.96 6.58 20.84
N ASP A 20 -0.03 6.30 21.69
CA ASP A 20 -1.03 7.27 22.16
C ASP A 20 -0.43 8.23 23.23
N GLY A 21 0.68 8.89 22.87
CA GLY A 21 1.49 9.71 23.79
C GLY A 21 2.59 8.90 24.50
N GLN A 22 2.99 9.37 25.69
CA GLN A 22 3.99 8.74 26.55
C GLN A 22 3.34 8.28 27.88
N PRO A 23 3.85 7.24 28.55
CA PRO A 23 3.39 6.89 29.89
C PRO A 23 3.71 8.03 30.88
N SER A 24 2.89 8.20 31.91
CA SER A 24 3.17 9.20 32.95
C SER A 24 4.39 8.79 33.79
N GLU A 25 5.11 9.74 34.37
CA GLU A 25 6.25 9.45 35.25
C GLU A 25 5.87 8.53 36.42
N ALA A 26 4.67 8.69 36.98
CA ALA A 26 4.14 7.84 38.04
C ALA A 26 3.92 6.40 37.55
N ASP A 27 3.37 6.23 36.35
CA ASP A 27 3.17 4.90 35.75
C ASP A 27 4.50 4.23 35.39
N ILE A 28 5.51 5.00 34.94
CA ILE A 28 6.87 4.50 34.71
C ILE A 28 7.48 4.03 36.04
N ALA A 29 7.43 4.86 37.08
CA ALA A 29 7.98 4.53 38.39
C ALA A 29 7.33 3.27 39.00
N ASP A 30 6.00 3.16 38.90
CA ASP A 30 5.26 1.96 39.31
C ASP A 30 5.69 0.72 38.51
N ALA A 31 5.82 0.84 37.19
CA ALA A 31 6.20 -0.26 36.32
C ALA A 31 7.65 -0.70 36.54
N VAL A 32 8.57 0.23 36.82
CA VAL A 32 9.96 -0.06 37.20
C VAL A 32 9.99 -0.77 38.55
N LYS A 33 9.21 -0.31 39.54
CA LYS A 33 9.09 -0.97 40.85
C LYS A 33 8.54 -2.39 40.74
N SER A 34 7.68 -2.67 39.76
CA SER A 34 7.16 -4.01 39.49
C SER A 34 8.18 -4.97 38.87
N GLY A 35 9.34 -4.46 38.42
CA GLY A 35 10.37 -5.23 37.70
C GLY A 35 9.99 -5.57 36.25
N VAL A 36 8.95 -4.93 35.71
CA VAL A 36 8.53 -5.11 34.30
C VAL A 36 9.18 -4.07 33.40
N PHE A 37 9.29 -2.82 33.84
CA PHE A 37 10.06 -1.81 33.10
C PHE A 37 11.51 -1.80 33.55
N VAL A 38 12.40 -1.50 32.60
CA VAL A 38 13.81 -1.26 32.84
C VAL A 38 14.00 0.25 32.96
N PRO A 39 14.70 0.75 34.00
CA PRO A 39 15.00 2.17 34.12
C PRO A 39 15.97 2.61 33.02
N ASP A 40 15.74 3.80 32.47
CA ASP A 40 16.61 4.41 31.47
C ASP A 40 18.02 4.62 32.02
N SER A 41 19.03 4.53 31.15
CA SER A 41 20.42 4.79 31.54
C SER A 41 21.19 5.46 30.41
N GLU A 42 22.10 6.35 30.77
CA GLU A 42 23.05 6.94 29.83
C GLU A 42 24.17 5.94 29.52
N MET A 43 24.40 5.67 28.23
CA MET A 43 25.50 4.82 27.78
C MET A 43 26.09 5.31 26.46
N THR A 44 27.39 5.10 26.29
CA THR A 44 28.09 5.16 25.00
C THR A 44 28.03 3.80 24.29
N HIS A 45 28.27 3.80 22.98
CA HIS A 45 28.44 2.61 22.15
C HIS A 45 29.46 1.63 22.76
N ASP A 46 30.62 2.15 23.15
CA ASP A 46 31.71 1.33 23.65
C ASP A 46 31.35 0.69 24.99
N GLU A 47 30.65 1.41 25.88
CA GLU A 47 30.14 0.85 27.13
C GLU A 47 29.07 -0.23 26.89
N ILE A 48 28.24 -0.08 25.86
CA ILE A 48 27.27 -1.11 25.45
C ILE A 48 28.03 -2.38 25.04
N VAL A 49 29.03 -2.25 24.16
CA VAL A 49 29.84 -3.39 23.69
C VAL A 49 30.56 -4.07 24.86
N THR A 50 31.22 -3.31 25.73
CA THR A 50 31.91 -3.85 26.91
C THR A 50 30.94 -4.60 27.83
N ALA A 51 29.78 -4.01 28.14
CA ALA A 51 28.79 -4.64 29.01
C ALA A 51 28.23 -5.95 28.41
N ILE A 52 28.05 -6.01 27.08
CA ILE A 52 27.66 -7.24 26.38
C ILE A 52 28.73 -8.32 26.54
N LYS A 53 30.02 -7.98 26.37
CA LYS A 53 31.13 -8.93 26.53
C LYS A 53 31.20 -9.49 27.94
N GLU A 54 31.14 -8.63 28.96
CA GLU A 54 31.15 -9.05 30.36
C GLU A 54 29.98 -9.99 30.71
N LEU A 55 28.77 -9.70 30.22
CA LEU A 55 27.61 -10.58 30.40
C LEU A 55 27.80 -11.93 29.69
N SER A 56 28.42 -11.93 28.51
CA SER A 56 28.66 -13.14 27.72
C SER A 56 29.60 -14.13 28.40
N GLU A 57 30.46 -13.64 29.30
CA GLU A 57 31.37 -14.46 30.11
C GLU A 57 30.68 -15.04 31.36
N ARG A 58 29.73 -14.30 31.94
CA ARG A 58 28.99 -14.75 33.14
C ARG A 58 27.86 -15.72 32.85
N ILE A 59 27.18 -15.56 31.71
CA ILE A 59 26.03 -16.38 31.33
C ILE A 59 26.52 -17.64 30.59
N SER A 60 26.20 -18.81 31.12
CA SER A 60 26.52 -20.07 30.46
C SER A 60 25.58 -20.37 29.28
N LEU A 61 26.11 -21.02 28.24
CA LEU A 61 25.28 -21.44 27.09
C LEU A 61 24.21 -22.45 27.54
N GLU A 62 24.55 -23.31 28.50
CA GLU A 62 23.65 -24.30 29.06
C GLU A 62 22.39 -23.67 29.67
N SER A 63 22.54 -22.63 30.50
CA SER A 63 21.39 -21.99 31.16
C SER A 63 20.49 -21.27 30.15
N ALA A 64 21.08 -20.60 29.16
CA ALA A 64 20.34 -19.94 28.09
C ALA A 64 19.60 -20.94 27.18
N ALA A 65 20.21 -22.10 26.88
CA ALA A 65 19.59 -23.16 26.10
C ALA A 65 18.43 -23.84 26.85
N LYS A 66 18.58 -24.11 28.16
CA LYS A 66 17.48 -24.58 29.03
C LYS A 66 16.32 -23.58 29.05
N ALA A 67 16.62 -22.29 29.16
CA ALA A 67 15.64 -21.21 29.15
C ALA A 67 14.85 -21.14 27.84
N PHE A 68 15.53 -21.23 26.68
CA PHE A 68 14.87 -21.27 25.38
C PHE A 68 13.88 -22.43 25.30
N LEU A 69 14.31 -23.64 25.66
CA LEU A 69 13.47 -24.84 25.65
C LEU A 69 12.27 -24.66 26.57
N TYR A 70 12.49 -24.33 27.86
CA TYR A 70 11.43 -24.07 28.84
C TYR A 70 10.39 -23.07 28.34
N SER A 71 10.82 -22.06 27.58
CA SER A 71 9.93 -21.03 27.05
C SER A 71 8.88 -21.58 26.07
N LEU A 72 9.16 -22.70 25.38
CA LEU A 72 8.30 -23.23 24.32
C LEU A 72 6.96 -23.73 24.87
N SER A 73 6.96 -24.59 25.90
CA SER A 73 5.72 -25.09 26.50
C SER A 73 5.14 -24.14 27.54
N SER A 74 5.97 -23.45 28.32
CA SER A 74 5.50 -22.52 29.36
C SER A 74 4.86 -21.25 28.80
N GLY A 75 5.20 -20.87 27.57
CA GLY A 75 4.79 -19.62 26.96
C GLY A 75 5.48 -18.38 27.55
N ASP A 76 6.40 -18.53 28.50
CA ASP A 76 7.09 -17.41 29.14
C ASP A 76 8.17 -16.83 28.22
N MET A 77 7.87 -15.69 27.60
CA MET A 77 8.73 -15.05 26.61
C MET A 77 10.03 -14.50 27.18
N ARG A 78 10.10 -14.27 28.50
CA ARG A 78 11.28 -13.65 29.15
C ARG A 78 12.53 -14.53 29.08
N TYR A 79 12.33 -15.83 28.90
CA TYR A 79 13.37 -16.86 28.77
C TYR A 79 13.73 -17.17 27.32
N ARG A 80 13.04 -16.57 26.34
CA ARG A 80 13.03 -17.06 24.95
C ARG A 80 14.26 -16.69 24.15
N SER A 81 14.69 -15.43 24.17
CA SER A 81 15.72 -14.91 23.27
C SER A 81 17.15 -14.97 23.82
N ALA A 82 17.32 -15.29 25.12
CA ALA A 82 18.62 -15.23 25.77
C ALA A 82 19.69 -16.09 25.08
N VAL A 83 19.31 -17.24 24.50
CA VAL A 83 20.25 -18.12 23.77
C VAL A 83 20.82 -17.46 22.51
N SER A 84 19.99 -16.79 21.71
CA SER A 84 20.47 -16.07 20.51
C SER A 84 21.29 -14.84 20.90
N SER A 85 20.84 -14.10 21.92
CA SER A 85 21.54 -12.93 22.44
C SER A 85 22.93 -13.31 22.96
N LEU A 86 23.06 -14.44 23.66
CA LEU A 86 24.33 -14.92 24.19
C LEU A 86 25.28 -15.40 23.08
N ILE A 87 24.76 -16.14 22.09
CA ILE A 87 25.57 -16.60 20.96
C ILE A 87 26.09 -15.41 20.15
N TRP A 88 25.22 -14.43 19.87
CA TRP A 88 25.61 -13.19 19.20
C TRP A 88 26.68 -12.43 20.00
N ALA A 89 26.50 -12.29 21.33
CA ALA A 89 27.43 -11.62 22.23
C ALA A 89 28.81 -12.29 22.31
N LYS A 90 28.84 -13.63 22.28
CA LYS A 90 30.09 -14.40 22.26
C LYS A 90 30.84 -14.23 20.94
N ALA A 91 30.13 -14.22 19.83
CA ALA A 91 30.70 -14.04 18.50
C ALA A 91 31.18 -12.61 18.25
N LEU A 92 30.55 -11.60 18.88
CA LEU A 92 30.95 -10.21 18.74
C LEU A 92 32.41 -10.01 19.15
N THR A 93 33.21 -9.50 18.23
CA THR A 93 34.57 -9.03 18.52
C THR A 93 34.51 -7.68 19.23
N GLU A 94 35.36 -7.49 20.22
CA GLU A 94 35.53 -6.17 20.83
C GLU A 94 35.97 -5.16 19.77
N HIS A 95 35.30 -4.01 19.72
CA HIS A 95 35.54 -2.98 18.73
C HIS A 95 35.11 -1.61 19.27
N LYS A 96 35.67 -0.56 18.67
CA LYS A 96 35.27 0.82 18.88
C LYS A 96 34.17 1.21 17.89
N PHE A 97 33.42 2.27 18.18
CA PHE A 97 32.43 2.79 17.25
C PHE A 97 33.04 3.07 15.86
N VAL A 98 32.40 2.52 14.82
CA VAL A 98 32.75 2.79 13.41
C VAL A 98 31.52 3.29 12.67
N SER A 99 31.52 4.57 12.31
CA SER A 99 30.38 5.23 11.65
C SER A 99 30.09 4.67 10.26
N ASN A 100 28.81 4.59 9.92
CA ASN A 100 28.33 4.30 8.56
C ASN A 100 28.36 5.51 7.62
N GLY A 101 28.88 6.66 8.07
CA GLY A 101 29.01 7.89 7.28
C GLY A 101 27.68 8.59 6.98
N VAL A 102 26.60 8.21 7.68
CA VAL A 102 25.27 8.81 7.53
C VAL A 102 25.10 9.95 8.54
N GLU A 103 24.76 11.15 8.06
CA GLU A 103 24.48 12.30 8.92
C GLU A 103 23.09 12.21 9.58
N PRO A 104 22.92 12.75 10.81
CA PRO A 104 21.63 12.80 11.49
C PRO A 104 20.54 13.48 10.65
N GLY A 105 19.36 12.84 10.50
CA GLY A 105 18.21 13.41 9.78
C GLY A 105 18.05 12.99 8.31
N GLY A 106 18.92 12.09 7.81
CA GLY A 106 18.74 11.39 6.53
C GLY A 106 17.67 10.27 6.58
N TRP A 107 17.37 9.65 5.44
CA TRP A 107 16.42 8.54 5.35
C TRP A 107 16.95 7.23 5.99
N ARG A 108 18.27 7.17 6.25
CA ARG A 108 18.94 6.12 7.03
C ARG A 108 19.35 6.69 8.38
N SER A 109 19.30 5.86 9.42
CA SER A 109 19.79 6.24 10.75
C SER A 109 21.33 6.10 10.83
N PRO A 110 22.02 7.00 11.55
CA PRO A 110 23.39 6.77 11.99
C PRO A 110 23.49 5.46 12.78
N MET A 111 24.56 4.68 12.54
CA MET A 111 24.79 3.41 13.23
C MET A 111 26.26 2.96 13.13
N CYS A 112 26.65 2.04 14.01
CA CYS A 112 27.92 1.32 13.91
C CYS A 112 27.88 0.28 12.79
N ILE A 113 28.82 0.30 11.84
CA ILE A 113 28.84 -0.67 10.72
C ILE A 113 29.18 -2.10 11.17
N VAL A 114 29.87 -2.25 12.30
CA VAL A 114 30.28 -3.55 12.84
C VAL A 114 29.09 -4.23 13.50
N CYS A 115 28.59 -3.66 14.59
CA CYS A 115 27.58 -4.31 15.43
C CYS A 115 26.14 -3.85 15.16
N GLY A 116 25.96 -2.72 14.47
CA GLY A 116 24.64 -2.16 14.18
C GLY A 116 24.02 -1.30 15.28
N CYS A 117 24.75 -0.96 16.34
CA CYS A 117 24.28 -0.05 17.38
C CYS A 117 23.80 1.26 16.76
N THR A 118 22.72 1.83 17.29
CA THR A 118 22.14 3.11 16.86
C THR A 118 22.18 4.18 17.95
N HIS A 119 22.52 3.80 19.18
CA HIS A 119 22.56 4.70 20.33
C HIS A 119 23.99 4.91 20.86
N GLY A 120 24.22 6.06 21.48
CA GLY A 120 25.47 6.37 22.18
C GLY A 120 26.69 6.46 21.26
N LEU A 121 26.50 6.77 19.98
CA LEU A 121 27.52 6.60 18.93
C LEU A 121 28.74 7.50 19.10
N GLU A 122 28.52 8.81 19.26
CA GLU A 122 29.61 9.80 19.40
C GLU A 122 29.80 10.28 20.85
N ALA A 123 28.74 10.21 21.65
CA ALA A 123 28.72 10.61 23.05
C ALA A 123 27.70 9.74 23.80
N SER A 124 27.69 9.84 25.13
CA SER A 124 26.71 9.14 25.95
C SER A 124 25.29 9.58 25.58
N GLU A 125 24.36 8.63 25.53
CA GLU A 125 22.96 8.87 25.21
C GLU A 125 22.06 8.21 26.24
N MET A 126 21.00 8.90 26.66
CA MET A 126 19.96 8.31 27.50
C MET A 126 19.10 7.32 26.71
N ILE A 127 19.19 6.03 27.04
CA ILE A 127 18.51 4.97 26.31
C ILE A 127 17.22 4.55 27.04
N ASP A 128 16.10 4.64 26.33
CA ASP A 128 14.83 4.04 26.74
C ASP A 128 14.84 2.53 26.44
N TRP A 129 15.24 1.74 27.44
CA TRP A 129 15.36 0.29 27.33
C TRP A 129 14.03 -0.42 27.10
N ASN A 130 12.90 0.22 27.43
CA ASN A 130 11.58 -0.37 27.30
C ASN A 130 11.14 -0.53 25.84
N LYS A 131 11.77 0.21 24.90
CA LYS A 131 11.67 -0.04 23.45
C LYS A 131 12.15 -1.44 23.05
N PHE A 132 13.10 -2.01 23.79
CA PHE A 132 13.64 -3.35 23.57
C PHE A 132 13.00 -4.38 24.50
N ASN A 133 12.79 -4.02 25.77
CA ASN A 133 12.28 -4.93 26.79
C ASN A 133 10.83 -5.40 26.53
N VAL A 134 10.03 -4.61 25.80
CA VAL A 134 8.66 -4.99 25.41
C VAL A 134 8.58 -6.37 24.74
N PHE A 135 9.57 -6.73 23.91
CA PHE A 135 9.56 -7.99 23.15
C PHE A 135 9.91 -9.21 24.02
N ARG A 136 10.39 -9.02 25.25
CA ARG A 136 10.56 -10.09 26.23
C ARG A 136 9.25 -10.50 26.90
N TYR A 137 8.20 -9.70 26.74
CA TYR A 137 6.88 -9.96 27.31
C TYR A 137 5.77 -10.15 26.27
N LEU A 138 5.91 -9.52 25.10
CA LEU A 138 4.84 -9.45 24.10
C LEU A 138 5.37 -9.77 22.71
N SER A 139 4.64 -10.62 21.98
CA SER A 139 4.92 -10.86 20.57
C SER A 139 4.46 -9.68 19.70
N PRO A 140 5.20 -9.32 18.63
CA PRO A 140 4.77 -8.34 17.64
C PRO A 140 3.38 -8.67 17.07
N LYS A 141 2.54 -7.65 16.81
CA LYS A 141 1.19 -7.82 16.23
C LYS A 141 1.12 -7.60 14.71
N HIS A 142 2.05 -6.82 14.16
CA HIS A 142 2.07 -6.44 12.75
C HIS A 142 3.51 -6.50 12.21
N TYR A 143 3.63 -6.78 10.91
CA TYR A 143 4.92 -6.73 10.22
C TYR A 143 5.55 -5.34 10.38
N GLY A 144 6.79 -5.34 10.87
CA GLY A 144 7.69 -4.19 10.87
C GLY A 144 8.09 -3.58 12.19
N ARG A 145 7.43 -3.94 13.28
CA ARG A 145 7.93 -3.66 14.63
C ARG A 145 8.27 -4.97 15.32
N GLU A 146 9.34 -5.58 14.83
CA GLU A 146 9.90 -6.85 15.31
C GLU A 146 11.16 -6.58 16.13
N PRO A 147 11.51 -7.46 17.09
CA PRO A 147 12.79 -7.35 17.77
C PRO A 147 13.93 -7.55 16.77
N ASP A 148 14.96 -6.70 16.80
CA ASP A 148 16.19 -6.99 16.09
C ASP A 148 17.09 -7.83 17.01
N PHE A 149 17.05 -9.15 16.85
CA PHE A 149 17.89 -10.08 17.64
C PHE A 149 19.39 -9.93 17.37
N THR A 150 19.78 -9.06 16.44
CA THR A 150 21.17 -8.73 16.09
C THR A 150 21.52 -7.28 16.42
N SER A 151 20.65 -6.56 17.13
CA SER A 151 20.93 -5.21 17.66
C SER A 151 21.64 -5.30 19.02
N PRO A 152 22.75 -4.56 19.23
CA PRO A 152 23.46 -4.53 20.50
C PRO A 152 22.59 -4.08 21.66
N GLU A 153 21.71 -3.10 21.44
CA GLU A 153 20.81 -2.57 22.46
C GLU A 153 19.81 -3.63 22.91
N TYR A 154 19.24 -4.38 21.96
CA TYR A 154 18.36 -5.50 22.28
C TYR A 154 19.10 -6.59 23.06
N VAL A 155 20.27 -7.01 22.57
CA VAL A 155 21.09 -8.06 23.18
C VAL A 155 21.49 -7.70 24.60
N LEU A 156 21.96 -6.47 24.83
CA LEU A 156 22.36 -6.00 26.15
C LEU A 156 21.18 -6.03 27.13
N ASN A 157 20.03 -5.48 26.73
CA ASN A 157 18.83 -5.51 27.55
C ASN A 157 18.40 -6.95 27.85
N ASP A 158 18.39 -7.83 26.84
CA ASP A 158 17.95 -9.21 27.01
C ASP A 158 18.84 -10.01 27.97
N LEU A 159 20.16 -9.91 27.84
CA LEU A 159 21.10 -10.60 28.73
C LEU A 159 21.08 -10.05 30.16
N ARG A 160 21.06 -8.72 30.33
CA ARG A 160 20.97 -8.08 31.67
C ARG A 160 19.73 -8.53 32.42
N GLU A 161 18.59 -8.54 31.74
CA GLU A 161 17.34 -8.92 32.37
C GLU A 161 17.15 -10.44 32.46
N PHE A 162 17.86 -11.24 31.66
CA PHE A 162 17.91 -12.69 31.80
C PHE A 162 18.68 -13.12 33.04
N GLU A 163 19.81 -12.47 33.34
CA GLU A 163 20.65 -12.76 34.53
C GLU A 163 19.86 -12.64 35.86
N LYS A 164 18.78 -11.85 35.86
CA LYS A 164 17.88 -11.66 37.02
C LYS A 164 16.82 -12.75 37.17
N LEU A 165 16.61 -13.58 36.16
CA LEU A 165 15.57 -14.60 36.18
C LEU A 165 16.03 -15.84 36.96
N PRO A 166 15.12 -16.54 37.67
CA PRO A 166 15.46 -17.81 38.30
C PRO A 166 15.83 -18.86 37.25
N ALA A 167 16.72 -19.78 37.62
CA ALA A 167 17.04 -20.93 36.78
C ALA A 167 15.79 -21.79 36.53
N VAL A 168 15.70 -22.35 35.33
CA VAL A 168 14.59 -23.19 34.86
C VAL A 168 15.12 -24.47 34.23
N GLU A 169 14.31 -25.53 34.27
CA GLU A 169 14.60 -26.80 33.61
C GLU A 169 13.52 -27.11 32.55
N PRO A 170 13.91 -27.56 31.35
CA PRO A 170 12.95 -27.95 30.32
C PRO A 170 12.28 -29.29 30.65
N CYS A 171 11.03 -29.44 30.21
CA CYS A 171 10.23 -30.67 30.31
C CYS A 171 10.15 -31.42 28.97
N GLU A 172 9.57 -32.62 28.98
CA GLU A 172 9.41 -33.43 27.76
C GLU A 172 8.62 -32.73 26.65
N ASP A 173 7.66 -31.87 27.02
CA ASP A 173 6.87 -31.10 26.04
C ASP A 173 7.71 -30.07 25.29
N ASP A 174 8.75 -29.50 25.91
CA ASP A 174 9.64 -28.54 25.25
C ASP A 174 10.42 -29.20 24.11
N TYR A 175 10.95 -30.41 24.37
CA TYR A 175 11.63 -31.22 23.37
C TYR A 175 10.66 -31.68 22.27
N ARG A 176 9.43 -32.06 22.63
CA ARG A 176 8.38 -32.43 21.66
C ARG A 176 8.05 -31.27 20.73
N ILE A 177 7.92 -30.05 21.25
CA ILE A 177 7.62 -28.85 20.45
C ILE A 177 8.77 -28.56 19.47
N LEU A 178 10.02 -28.56 19.95
CA LEU A 178 11.17 -28.27 19.10
C LEU A 178 11.37 -29.34 18.01
N ASN A 179 11.22 -30.63 18.35
CA ASN A 179 11.23 -31.72 17.36
C ASN A 179 10.10 -31.59 16.33
N GLY A 180 8.91 -31.13 16.75
CA GLY A 180 7.81 -30.82 15.83
C GLY A 180 8.17 -29.70 14.84
N ILE A 181 8.84 -28.65 15.31
CA ILE A 181 9.35 -27.58 14.44
C ILE A 181 10.36 -28.15 13.43
N PHE A 182 11.31 -28.97 13.87
CA PHE A 182 12.29 -29.62 12.98
C PHE A 182 11.64 -30.58 11.97
N ALA A 183 10.58 -31.30 12.36
CA ALA A 183 9.80 -32.12 11.45
C ALA A 183 9.17 -31.26 10.34
N CYS A 184 8.58 -30.11 10.69
CA CYS A 184 8.06 -29.19 9.68
C CYS A 184 9.14 -28.67 8.73
N VAL A 185 10.36 -28.43 9.22
CA VAL A 185 11.49 -28.03 8.37
C VAL A 185 11.82 -29.10 7.33
N LYS A 186 11.80 -30.39 7.72
CA LYS A 186 12.08 -31.52 6.81
C LYS A 186 11.05 -31.67 5.69
N GLU A 187 9.80 -31.31 5.96
CA GLU A 187 8.71 -31.35 4.96
C GLU A 187 8.75 -30.18 3.97
N MET A 188 9.62 -29.18 4.18
CA MET A 188 9.70 -28.03 3.30
C MET A 188 10.32 -28.41 1.95
N LYS A 189 9.67 -28.00 0.86
CA LYS A 189 10.24 -28.12 -0.48
C LYS A 189 11.46 -27.21 -0.62
N SER A 190 12.38 -27.55 -1.52
CA SER A 190 13.64 -26.84 -1.72
C SER A 190 13.53 -25.31 -1.85
N HIS A 191 12.45 -24.81 -2.47
CA HIS A 191 12.20 -23.38 -2.69
C HIS A 191 11.31 -22.72 -1.63
N ASN A 192 10.80 -23.47 -0.65
CA ASN A 192 9.94 -22.92 0.40
C ASN A 192 10.74 -21.96 1.28
N MET A 193 10.07 -20.91 1.74
CA MET A 193 10.63 -19.85 2.57
C MET A 193 10.18 -20.03 4.02
N ASP A 194 10.76 -19.26 4.93
CA ASP A 194 10.38 -19.16 6.34
C ASP A 194 8.86 -18.92 6.54
N THR A 195 8.22 -18.09 5.72
CA THR A 195 6.76 -17.86 5.79
C THR A 195 5.91 -19.11 5.53
N ALA A 196 6.39 -20.02 4.66
CA ALA A 196 5.76 -21.32 4.44
C ALA A 196 5.95 -22.23 5.65
N LEU A 197 7.13 -22.19 6.27
CA LEU A 197 7.43 -22.93 7.50
C LEU A 197 6.58 -22.44 8.69
N VAL A 198 6.43 -21.13 8.88
CA VAL A 198 5.50 -20.55 9.88
C VAL A 198 4.08 -21.08 9.67
N SER A 199 3.61 -21.05 8.43
CA SER A 199 2.25 -21.52 8.08
C SER A 199 2.06 -22.99 8.39
N GLU A 200 3.08 -23.81 8.13
CA GLU A 200 3.07 -25.24 8.40
C GLU A 200 3.10 -25.54 9.91
N ILE A 201 3.97 -24.90 10.68
CA ILE A 201 4.01 -25.05 12.16
C ILE A 201 2.66 -24.66 12.77
N ARG A 202 2.05 -23.56 12.32
CA ARG A 202 0.69 -23.15 12.76
C ARG A 202 -0.36 -24.19 12.43
N ARG A 203 -0.28 -24.80 11.25
CA ARG A 203 -1.23 -25.82 10.80
C ARG A 203 -1.17 -27.07 11.68
N GLN A 204 0.02 -27.42 12.17
CA GLN A 204 0.25 -28.62 12.99
C GLN A 204 -0.12 -28.43 14.47
N LYS A 205 -0.16 -27.18 14.97
CA LYS A 205 -0.62 -26.83 16.34
C LYS A 205 0.13 -27.55 17.48
N PHE A 206 1.46 -27.63 17.41
CA PHE A 206 2.26 -28.28 18.46
C PHE A 206 2.16 -27.59 19.83
N PHE A 207 1.95 -26.27 19.82
CA PHE A 207 1.79 -25.37 20.97
C PHE A 207 0.93 -24.16 20.56
N ASP A 208 0.38 -23.43 21.53
CA ASP A 208 -0.41 -22.22 21.29
C ASP A 208 0.50 -21.02 21.05
N ALA A 209 0.61 -20.59 19.80
CA ALA A 209 1.40 -19.43 19.41
C ALA A 209 0.84 -18.74 18.16
N THR A 210 0.98 -17.42 18.10
CA THR A 210 0.65 -16.63 16.92
C THR A 210 1.69 -16.84 15.82
N GLY A 211 1.37 -16.46 14.57
CA GLY A 211 2.33 -16.55 13.47
C GLY A 211 3.61 -15.74 13.72
N ASN A 212 3.48 -14.55 14.30
CA ASN A 212 4.64 -13.70 14.63
C ASN A 212 5.47 -14.29 15.78
N ALA A 213 4.84 -14.90 16.79
CA ALA A 213 5.56 -15.60 17.86
C ALA A 213 6.39 -16.77 17.31
N ILE A 214 5.82 -17.55 16.39
CA ILE A 214 6.54 -18.62 15.69
C ILE A 214 7.69 -18.03 14.87
N HIS A 215 7.45 -16.94 14.14
CA HIS A 215 8.50 -16.29 13.35
C HIS A 215 9.66 -15.78 14.21
N CYS A 216 9.40 -15.20 15.38
CA CYS A 216 10.45 -14.86 16.35
C CYS A 216 11.25 -16.09 16.81
N ILE A 217 10.59 -17.22 17.07
CA ILE A 217 11.28 -18.48 17.43
C ILE A 217 12.21 -18.92 16.29
N LEU A 218 11.74 -18.86 15.04
CA LEU A 218 12.58 -19.17 13.87
C LEU A 218 13.74 -18.16 13.72
N GLY A 219 13.51 -16.88 14.03
CA GLY A 219 14.53 -15.85 14.07
C GLY A 219 15.64 -16.18 15.07
N ILE A 220 15.27 -16.52 16.30
CA ILE A 220 16.20 -16.97 17.36
C ILE A 220 17.00 -18.19 16.88
N LEU A 221 16.34 -19.22 16.34
CA LEU A 221 17.00 -20.41 15.80
C LEU A 221 17.97 -20.07 14.65
N SER A 222 17.63 -19.09 13.81
CA SER A 222 18.49 -18.64 12.72
C SER A 222 19.75 -17.91 13.21
N VAL A 223 19.62 -17.02 14.20
CA VAL A 223 20.76 -16.33 14.84
C VAL A 223 21.70 -17.34 15.48
N CYS A 224 21.16 -18.41 16.04
CA CYS A 224 21.91 -19.55 16.58
C CYS A 224 22.57 -20.45 15.51
N GLY A 225 22.35 -20.20 14.21
CA GLY A 225 22.92 -20.99 13.11
C GLY A 225 22.19 -22.32 12.81
N ILE A 226 21.04 -22.56 13.43
CA ILE A 226 20.22 -23.78 13.21
C ILE A 226 19.45 -23.68 11.89
N LEU A 227 18.94 -22.49 11.57
CA LEU A 227 18.25 -22.18 10.31
C LEU A 227 19.05 -21.13 9.53
N GLN A 228 19.98 -21.59 8.68
CA GLN A 228 20.88 -20.73 7.91
C GLN A 228 20.99 -21.15 6.45
N SER A 229 21.58 -20.31 5.60
CA SER A 229 21.95 -20.68 4.23
C SER A 229 23.45 -21.01 4.15
N ASP A 230 23.89 -21.54 3.00
CA ASP A 230 25.32 -21.79 2.78
C ASP A 230 26.15 -20.49 2.77
N GLU A 231 25.53 -19.37 2.34
CA GLU A 231 26.19 -18.06 2.19
C GLU A 231 26.02 -17.14 3.41
N LYS A 232 24.90 -17.26 4.13
CA LYS A 232 24.54 -16.39 5.26
C LYS A 232 24.28 -17.27 6.48
N LYS A 233 25.29 -17.33 7.34
CA LYS A 233 25.33 -18.16 8.54
C LYS A 233 24.82 -17.42 9.77
N GLY A 234 24.40 -18.18 10.78
CA GLY A 234 24.14 -17.64 12.11
C GLY A 234 25.45 -17.41 12.87
N PHE A 235 25.34 -16.73 14.02
CA PHE A 235 26.48 -16.22 14.78
C PHE A 235 27.21 -17.28 15.61
N LEU A 236 26.75 -18.54 15.62
CA LEU A 236 27.44 -19.62 16.32
C LEU A 236 28.84 -19.90 15.76
N TYR A 237 29.06 -19.63 14.47
CA TYR A 237 30.29 -19.98 13.77
C TYR A 237 31.17 -18.77 13.45
N GLU A 238 30.56 -17.67 13.03
CA GLU A 238 31.26 -16.45 12.60
C GLU A 238 30.40 -15.22 12.89
N PHE A 239 31.04 -14.08 13.13
CA PHE A 239 30.35 -12.81 13.27
C PHE A 239 30.30 -12.10 11.92
N THR A 240 29.10 -11.80 11.42
CA THR A 240 28.90 -11.00 10.21
C THR A 240 28.60 -9.55 10.59
N ASN A 241 29.43 -8.62 10.11
CA ASN A 241 29.24 -7.19 10.34
C ASN A 241 27.89 -6.72 9.81
N ARG A 242 27.31 -5.70 10.45
CA ARG A 242 25.95 -5.25 10.15
C ARG A 242 25.80 -4.75 8.71
N ASP A 243 26.82 -4.13 8.12
CA ASP A 243 26.83 -3.70 6.72
C ASP A 243 26.90 -4.88 5.73
N GLU A 244 27.47 -6.01 6.13
CA GLU A 244 27.59 -7.24 5.34
C GLU A 244 26.37 -8.17 5.43
N GLN A 245 25.51 -8.00 6.43
CA GLN A 245 24.30 -8.81 6.62
C GLN A 245 23.34 -8.69 5.42
N GLY A 246 23.35 -7.55 4.74
CA GLY A 246 22.52 -7.26 3.56
C GLY A 246 21.04 -7.06 3.90
N PHE A 247 20.30 -6.48 2.94
CA PHE A 247 18.87 -6.27 3.12
C PHE A 247 18.10 -7.54 2.70
N GLY A 248 17.30 -8.08 3.62
CA GLY A 248 16.32 -9.11 3.28
C GLY A 248 15.23 -8.61 2.32
N ARG A 249 14.32 -9.50 1.94
CA ARG A 249 13.09 -9.07 1.25
C ARG A 249 12.23 -8.21 2.18
N ASP A 250 11.57 -7.21 1.60
CA ASP A 250 10.54 -6.37 2.20
C ASP A 250 10.96 -5.62 3.49
N GLY A 251 12.25 -5.36 3.67
CA GLY A 251 12.79 -4.52 4.74
C GLY A 251 12.68 -5.06 6.16
N LEU A 252 12.03 -6.22 6.36
CA LEU A 252 11.61 -6.73 7.68
C LEU A 252 11.59 -8.27 7.72
N THR A 253 12.76 -8.87 7.96
CA THR A 253 12.91 -10.31 8.26
C THR A 253 14.19 -10.52 9.07
N PHE A 254 14.21 -11.49 9.99
CA PHE A 254 15.38 -11.80 10.82
C PHE A 254 16.58 -12.25 9.98
N PHE A 255 17.77 -11.69 10.24
CA PHE A 255 19.02 -12.22 9.69
C PHE A 255 19.50 -13.42 10.53
N PRO A 256 19.93 -14.55 9.92
CA PRO A 256 19.96 -14.88 8.48
C PRO A 256 18.71 -15.62 7.97
N LEU A 257 17.63 -15.75 8.76
CA LEU A 257 16.41 -16.47 8.38
C LEU A 257 15.84 -16.05 7.02
N ASN A 258 15.93 -14.76 6.69
CA ASN A 258 15.52 -14.18 5.41
C ASN A 258 16.16 -14.85 4.18
N PHE A 259 17.37 -15.38 4.34
CA PHE A 259 18.10 -16.12 3.31
C PHE A 259 17.83 -17.63 3.34
N TRP A 260 17.23 -18.15 4.40
CA TRP A 260 16.91 -19.57 4.54
C TRP A 260 15.83 -20.03 3.55
N ARG A 261 15.97 -21.27 3.08
CA ARG A 261 15.05 -21.96 2.18
C ARG A 261 14.99 -23.43 2.60
N GLY A 262 13.89 -24.10 2.27
CA GLY A 262 13.69 -25.52 2.60
C GLY A 262 14.84 -26.44 2.19
N LYS A 263 15.59 -26.11 1.12
CA LYS A 263 16.76 -26.88 0.69
C LYS A 263 17.89 -26.96 1.72
N PHE A 264 18.00 -26.00 2.64
CA PHE A 264 19.06 -25.97 3.65
C PHE A 264 18.71 -26.78 4.90
N GLY A 265 17.42 -27.05 5.14
CA GLY A 265 16.97 -27.88 6.25
C GLY A 265 17.38 -27.33 7.63
N VAL A 266 17.59 -28.25 8.58
CA VAL A 266 18.06 -27.98 9.94
C VAL A 266 19.56 -28.28 10.01
N ASN A 267 20.36 -27.35 10.52
CA ASN A 267 21.77 -27.59 10.83
C ASN A 267 21.91 -28.29 12.19
N TYR A 268 22.04 -29.61 12.18
CA TYR A 268 22.14 -30.41 13.41
C TYR A 268 23.47 -30.25 14.16
N ASP A 269 24.56 -29.83 13.51
CA ASP A 269 25.81 -29.49 14.23
C ASP A 269 25.59 -28.30 15.20
N ALA A 270 24.79 -27.31 14.79
CA ALA A 270 24.39 -26.21 15.67
C ALA A 270 23.47 -26.70 16.80
N VAL A 271 22.55 -27.62 16.49
CA VAL A 271 21.67 -28.23 17.51
C VAL A 271 22.50 -28.96 18.56
N ASP A 272 23.47 -29.77 18.15
CA ASP A 272 24.32 -30.56 19.05
C ASP A 272 25.24 -29.67 19.89
N LYS A 273 25.79 -28.60 19.32
CA LYS A 273 26.62 -27.63 20.06
C LYS A 273 25.86 -26.85 21.12
N ILE A 274 24.59 -26.54 20.86
CA ILE A 274 23.76 -25.71 21.76
C ILE A 274 23.04 -26.59 22.79
N PHE A 275 22.52 -27.73 22.35
CA PHE A 275 21.61 -28.57 23.14
C PHE A 275 22.15 -29.97 23.44
N GLY A 276 23.23 -30.43 22.81
CA GLY A 276 23.69 -31.82 22.91
C GLY A 276 24.04 -32.29 24.32
N CYS A 277 24.73 -31.44 25.11
CA CYS A 277 25.03 -31.75 26.51
C CYS A 277 23.79 -31.80 27.43
N LEU A 278 22.70 -31.14 27.02
CA LEU A 278 21.43 -31.09 27.75
C LEU A 278 20.51 -32.26 27.42
N CYS A 279 20.52 -32.65 26.14
CA CYS A 279 19.45 -33.46 25.56
C CYS A 279 19.83 -34.92 25.40
N GLY A 280 21.12 -35.26 25.37
CA GLY A 280 21.58 -36.53 24.81
C GLY A 280 20.93 -36.74 23.44
N ASP A 281 20.30 -37.88 23.24
CA ASP A 281 19.63 -38.21 21.96
C ASP A 281 18.22 -37.60 21.82
N LYS A 282 17.73 -36.73 22.71
CA LYS A 282 16.32 -36.23 22.68
C LYS A 282 16.00 -35.34 21.48
N LEU A 283 16.98 -34.63 20.94
CA LEU A 283 16.87 -33.79 19.74
C LEU A 283 17.71 -34.40 18.63
N SER A 284 17.16 -35.37 17.89
CA SER A 284 17.88 -36.02 16.77
C SER A 284 17.08 -35.95 15.48
N PRO A 285 17.74 -36.12 14.32
CA PRO A 285 17.04 -36.29 13.06
C PRO A 285 16.00 -37.42 13.10
N GLU A 286 16.27 -38.57 13.72
CA GLU A 286 15.30 -39.68 13.75
C GLU A 286 14.11 -39.43 14.68
N LYS A 287 14.26 -38.60 15.72
CA LYS A 287 13.19 -38.25 16.66
C LYS A 287 12.33 -37.06 16.23
N ALA A 288 12.70 -36.40 15.13
CA ALA A 288 11.84 -35.44 14.45
C ALA A 288 10.67 -36.17 13.76
N ALA A 289 9.75 -36.72 14.55
CA ALA A 289 8.51 -37.33 14.08
C ALA A 289 7.37 -36.31 14.22
N ALA A 290 6.53 -36.19 13.18
CA ALA A 290 5.29 -35.45 13.31
C ALA A 290 4.43 -36.13 14.40
N PRO A 291 4.06 -35.46 15.50
CA PRO A 291 3.16 -36.03 16.49
C PRO A 291 1.86 -36.48 15.83
N GLU A 292 1.26 -37.56 16.34
CA GLU A 292 0.00 -38.10 15.84
C GLU A 292 -1.04 -36.97 15.72
N LYS A 293 -1.65 -36.87 14.54
CA LYS A 293 -2.74 -35.93 14.28
C LYS A 293 -3.82 -36.18 15.33
N LYS A 294 -4.08 -35.21 16.21
CA LYS A 294 -5.42 -35.13 16.81
C LYS A 294 -6.41 -35.04 15.67
N GLU A 295 -7.35 -35.99 15.63
CA GLU A 295 -8.47 -35.95 14.70
C GLU A 295 -9.08 -34.55 14.75
N LYS A 296 -9.31 -33.99 13.56
CA LYS A 296 -10.00 -32.72 13.44
C LYS A 296 -11.40 -32.91 13.99
N ASP A 297 -11.68 -32.33 15.14
CA ASP A 297 -13.05 -31.95 15.45
C ASP A 297 -13.58 -31.14 14.27
N VAL A 298 -14.68 -31.64 13.71
CA VAL A 298 -15.55 -30.91 12.79
C VAL A 298 -15.75 -29.52 13.39
N PRO A 299 -15.62 -28.42 12.63
CA PRO A 299 -15.78 -27.08 13.19
C PRO A 299 -17.13 -27.00 13.91
N SER A 300 -17.06 -26.89 15.24
CA SER A 300 -18.23 -26.67 16.07
C SER A 300 -18.90 -25.38 15.60
N LYS A 301 -20.23 -25.43 15.44
CA LYS A 301 -21.16 -24.31 15.24
C LYS A 301 -20.52 -22.93 15.26
N ARG A 302 -20.64 -22.25 14.11
CA ARG A 302 -20.31 -20.84 13.88
C ARG A 302 -20.65 -20.00 15.12
N THR A 303 -19.64 -19.57 15.85
CA THR A 303 -19.83 -18.57 16.91
C THR A 303 -20.22 -17.27 16.21
N ALA A 304 -21.37 -16.70 16.54
CA ALA A 304 -21.85 -15.43 15.97
C ALA A 304 -20.74 -14.37 16.03
N SER A 305 -20.51 -13.68 14.92
CA SER A 305 -19.48 -12.65 14.86
C SER A 305 -19.93 -11.48 15.72
N LYS A 306 -19.08 -10.93 16.59
CA LYS A 306 -19.40 -9.68 17.31
C LYS A 306 -19.71 -8.51 16.36
N ALA A 307 -19.35 -8.61 15.08
CA ALA A 307 -19.66 -7.64 14.06
C ALA A 307 -21.13 -7.67 13.61
N GLU A 308 -21.84 -8.77 13.85
CA GLU A 308 -23.24 -8.97 13.45
C GLU A 308 -24.18 -7.94 14.09
N GLN A 309 -23.91 -7.53 15.33
CA GLN A 309 -24.70 -6.53 16.06
C GLN A 309 -24.83 -5.16 15.37
N TYR A 310 -23.96 -4.86 14.39
CA TYR A 310 -23.98 -3.60 13.65
C TYR A 310 -24.91 -3.61 12.45
N PHE A 311 -25.47 -4.77 12.12
CA PHE A 311 -26.34 -4.98 10.98
C PHE A 311 -27.65 -5.60 11.45
N ASN A 312 -28.75 -5.12 10.90
CA ASN A 312 -30.05 -5.76 11.08
C ASN A 312 -30.29 -6.71 9.91
N ASP A 313 -30.77 -7.92 10.21
CA ASP A 313 -31.14 -8.88 9.18
C ASP A 313 -32.19 -8.30 8.24
N GLY A 314 -31.99 -8.49 6.94
CA GLY A 314 -32.88 -8.01 5.88
C GLY A 314 -32.88 -6.49 5.64
N VAL A 315 -32.18 -5.70 6.47
CA VAL A 315 -32.09 -4.24 6.29
C VAL A 315 -30.75 -3.90 5.65
N TYR A 316 -30.77 -3.53 4.37
CA TYR A 316 -29.61 -3.10 3.61
C TYR A 316 -29.46 -1.57 3.61
N THR A 317 -28.25 -1.12 3.29
CA THR A 317 -27.95 0.28 2.96
C THR A 317 -28.88 0.76 1.87
N ILE A 318 -29.06 -0.11 0.86
CA ILE A 318 -30.00 0.03 -0.24
C ILE A 318 -30.57 -1.34 -0.57
N THR A 319 -31.88 -1.42 -0.78
CA THR A 319 -32.58 -2.67 -1.09
C THR A 319 -33.06 -2.68 -2.54
N LEU A 320 -32.19 -3.08 -3.47
CA LEU A 320 -32.55 -3.13 -4.90
C LEU A 320 -33.73 -4.08 -5.16
N THR A 321 -34.70 -3.62 -5.94
CA THR A 321 -35.72 -4.47 -6.56
C THR A 321 -35.15 -5.20 -7.79
N ASN A 322 -35.80 -6.29 -8.22
CA ASN A 322 -35.37 -7.01 -9.42
C ASN A 322 -35.52 -6.20 -10.71
N ASP A 323 -36.47 -5.26 -10.77
CA ASP A 323 -36.57 -4.34 -11.89
C ASP A 323 -35.42 -3.33 -11.89
N GLU A 324 -35.10 -2.71 -10.76
CA GLU A 324 -33.94 -1.82 -10.63
C GLU A 324 -32.62 -2.51 -10.99
N ARG A 325 -32.42 -3.77 -10.56
CA ARG A 325 -31.25 -4.58 -10.94
C ARG A 325 -31.08 -4.64 -12.46
N ARG A 326 -32.16 -4.90 -13.21
CA ARG A 326 -32.11 -4.95 -14.68
C ARG A 326 -31.63 -3.63 -15.27
N TYR A 327 -32.07 -2.49 -14.71
CA TYR A 327 -31.64 -1.17 -15.16
C TYR A 327 -30.17 -0.88 -14.79
N LEU A 328 -29.64 -1.51 -13.76
CA LEU A 328 -28.24 -1.40 -13.33
C LEU A 328 -27.33 -2.48 -13.94
N ALA A 329 -27.81 -3.17 -14.98
CA ALA A 329 -27.15 -4.30 -15.64
C ALA A 329 -26.82 -5.48 -14.72
N LEU A 330 -27.55 -5.65 -13.61
CA LEU A 330 -27.44 -6.81 -12.72
C LEU A 330 -28.50 -7.86 -13.05
N ASP A 331 -28.15 -9.13 -12.80
CA ASP A 331 -29.13 -10.21 -12.85
C ASP A 331 -30.11 -10.12 -11.67
N PRO A 332 -31.40 -10.46 -11.86
CA PRO A 332 -32.37 -10.49 -10.76
C PRO A 332 -31.98 -11.54 -9.71
N LEU A 333 -32.42 -11.32 -8.47
CA LEU A 333 -32.38 -12.36 -7.43
C LEU A 333 -33.43 -13.42 -7.69
N ASP A 334 -33.03 -14.68 -7.56
CA ASP A 334 -33.92 -15.83 -7.56
C ASP A 334 -34.22 -16.25 -6.11
N GLU A 335 -35.49 -16.42 -5.78
CA GLU A 335 -35.94 -16.81 -4.43
C GLU A 335 -35.51 -18.23 -4.05
N SER A 336 -35.14 -19.07 -5.02
CA SER A 336 -34.62 -20.41 -4.78
C SER A 336 -33.16 -20.44 -4.30
N TRP A 337 -32.43 -19.32 -4.41
CA TRP A 337 -31.02 -19.28 -4.03
C TRP A 337 -30.82 -19.31 -2.53
N GLU A 338 -29.89 -20.15 -2.09
CA GLU A 338 -29.51 -20.23 -0.69
C GLU A 338 -28.58 -19.06 -0.33
N THR A 339 -28.79 -18.46 0.85
CA THR A 339 -28.03 -17.28 1.27
C THR A 339 -27.15 -17.55 2.47
N GLU A 340 -25.94 -16.99 2.46
CA GLU A 340 -25.02 -17.02 3.58
C GLU A 340 -24.48 -15.61 3.86
N THR A 341 -24.54 -15.18 5.12
CA THR A 341 -24.02 -13.86 5.53
C THR A 341 -22.74 -13.99 6.36
N LEU A 342 -21.74 -13.17 6.02
CA LEU A 342 -20.47 -13.01 6.72
C LEU A 342 -20.34 -11.59 7.26
N TYR A 343 -19.81 -11.47 8.48
CA TYR A 343 -19.61 -10.18 9.15
C TYR A 343 -18.16 -10.01 9.61
N SER A 344 -17.61 -8.80 9.44
CA SER A 344 -16.27 -8.46 9.96
C SER A 344 -16.16 -7.01 10.38
N VAL A 345 -15.18 -6.71 11.25
CA VAL A 345 -14.76 -5.35 11.60
C VAL A 345 -13.28 -5.22 11.33
N THR A 346 -12.86 -4.11 10.74
CA THR A 346 -11.45 -3.76 10.53
C THR A 346 -11.27 -2.30 10.90
N TYR A 347 -10.56 -2.02 12.00
CA TYR A 347 -10.45 -0.67 12.57
C TYR A 347 -11.84 -0.05 12.84
N CYS A 348 -12.13 1.11 12.24
CA CYS A 348 -13.41 1.82 12.35
C CYS A 348 -14.43 1.42 11.27
N THR A 349 -14.18 0.31 10.57
CA THR A 349 -14.98 -0.14 9.43
C THR A 349 -15.73 -1.42 9.76
N GLN A 350 -17.06 -1.38 9.65
CA GLN A 350 -17.96 -2.53 9.84
C GLN A 350 -18.40 -3.06 8.48
N LYS A 351 -18.41 -4.38 8.30
CA LYS A 351 -18.63 -5.01 6.98
C LYS A 351 -19.62 -6.15 7.04
N ARG A 352 -20.51 -6.20 6.06
CA ARG A 352 -21.42 -7.33 5.78
C ARG A 352 -21.17 -7.85 4.37
N THR A 353 -21.18 -9.17 4.20
CA THR A 353 -21.10 -9.84 2.89
C THR A 353 -22.16 -10.91 2.81
N VAL A 354 -23.13 -10.73 1.94
CA VAL A 354 -24.21 -11.68 1.68
C VAL A 354 -23.90 -12.42 0.37
N ILE A 355 -23.86 -13.74 0.45
CA ILE A 355 -23.45 -14.64 -0.64
C ILE A 355 -24.67 -15.45 -1.06
N PHE A 356 -24.98 -15.44 -2.35
CA PHE A 356 -26.09 -16.20 -2.93
C PHE A 356 -25.57 -17.41 -3.70
N TYR A 357 -26.08 -18.59 -3.35
CA TYR A 357 -25.67 -19.88 -3.90
C TYR A 357 -26.79 -20.55 -4.69
N GLU A 358 -26.40 -21.20 -5.78
CA GLU A 358 -27.15 -22.29 -6.40
C GLU A 358 -26.27 -23.55 -6.33
N GLY A 359 -26.66 -24.53 -5.52
CA GLY A 359 -25.82 -25.70 -5.27
C GLY A 359 -24.45 -25.31 -4.68
N ASN A 360 -23.37 -25.57 -5.41
CA ASN A 360 -22.00 -25.24 -4.99
C ASN A 360 -21.42 -23.99 -5.69
N THR A 361 -22.24 -23.24 -6.41
CA THR A 361 -21.80 -22.09 -7.19
C THR A 361 -22.30 -20.81 -6.54
N ILE A 362 -21.41 -19.83 -6.33
CA ILE A 362 -21.80 -18.48 -5.93
C ILE A 362 -22.20 -17.72 -7.20
N LEU A 363 -23.45 -17.24 -7.24
CA LEU A 363 -23.99 -16.52 -8.39
C LEU A 363 -24.03 -15.01 -8.18
N LYS A 364 -24.13 -14.55 -6.93
CA LYS A 364 -24.19 -13.13 -6.61
C LYS A 364 -23.63 -12.85 -5.22
N VAL A 365 -23.14 -11.64 -5.05
CA VAL A 365 -22.64 -11.16 -3.76
C VAL A 365 -23.12 -9.74 -3.54
N ILE A 366 -23.59 -9.45 -2.33
CA ILE A 366 -23.83 -8.09 -1.82
C ILE A 366 -22.80 -7.83 -0.72
N TYR A 367 -22.07 -6.73 -0.84
CA TYR A 367 -21.05 -6.30 0.10
C TYR A 367 -21.36 -4.88 0.58
N GLU A 368 -21.34 -4.69 1.90
CA GLU A 368 -21.57 -3.39 2.52
C GLU A 368 -20.46 -3.04 3.48
N GLU A 369 -20.17 -1.74 3.53
CA GLU A 369 -19.12 -1.19 4.37
C GLU A 369 -19.57 0.11 5.01
N TYR A 370 -19.53 0.17 6.35
CA TYR A 370 -19.82 1.37 7.15
C TYR A 370 -18.54 1.88 7.79
N SER A 371 -18.14 3.10 7.46
CA SER A 371 -17.05 3.80 8.16
C SER A 371 -17.65 4.57 9.33
N ILE A 372 -17.08 4.38 10.52
CA ILE A 372 -17.56 5.00 11.76
C ILE A 372 -16.52 6.03 12.24
N ASN A 373 -16.99 7.14 12.79
CA ASN A 373 -16.17 8.15 13.47
C ASN A 373 -15.80 7.68 14.89
N GLU A 374 -14.87 8.38 15.53
CA GLU A 374 -14.44 8.06 16.91
C GLU A 374 -15.58 8.18 17.93
N ASP A 375 -16.56 9.05 17.67
CA ASP A 375 -17.76 9.23 18.50
C ASP A 375 -18.85 8.17 18.27
N GLY A 376 -18.61 7.20 17.38
CA GLY A 376 -19.55 6.14 17.04
C GLY A 376 -20.57 6.51 15.95
N SER A 377 -20.56 7.75 15.43
CA SER A 377 -21.43 8.15 14.33
C SER A 377 -20.98 7.58 12.97
N CYS A 378 -21.92 7.27 12.08
CA CYS A 378 -21.59 6.78 10.75
C CYS A 378 -21.09 7.94 9.86
N LYS A 379 -19.85 7.81 9.37
CA LYS A 379 -19.20 8.79 8.49
C LYS A 379 -19.67 8.63 7.04
N CYS A 380 -19.63 7.40 6.53
CA CYS A 380 -20.06 7.07 5.18
C CYS A 380 -20.44 5.59 5.11
N LYS A 381 -21.28 5.27 4.11
CA LYS A 381 -21.70 3.91 3.79
C LYS A 381 -21.36 3.59 2.35
N SER A 382 -21.08 2.33 2.05
CA SER A 382 -21.03 1.86 0.68
C SER A 382 -21.75 0.53 0.53
N TYR A 383 -22.31 0.33 -0.66
CA TYR A 383 -23.01 -0.87 -1.07
C TYR A 383 -22.45 -1.30 -2.42
N ASN A 384 -22.14 -2.58 -2.56
CA ASN A 384 -21.67 -3.19 -3.80
C ASN A 384 -22.44 -4.49 -4.04
N GLU A 385 -23.13 -4.61 -5.17
CA GLU A 385 -23.76 -5.86 -5.61
C GLU A 385 -23.12 -6.29 -6.93
N PHE A 386 -22.77 -7.57 -7.10
CA PHE A 386 -22.19 -8.03 -8.36
C PHE A 386 -22.57 -9.46 -8.74
N ASP A 387 -22.71 -9.66 -10.04
CA ASP A 387 -22.99 -10.95 -10.68
C ASP A 387 -21.69 -11.75 -10.86
N THR A 388 -21.73 -13.02 -10.48
CA THR A 388 -20.56 -13.89 -10.57
C THR A 388 -20.94 -15.34 -10.88
N LYS A 389 -19.93 -16.19 -11.00
CA LYS A 389 -20.08 -17.63 -11.14
C LYS A 389 -18.87 -18.33 -10.54
N LEU A 390 -18.70 -18.19 -9.23
CA LEU A 390 -17.56 -18.77 -8.53
C LEU A 390 -17.92 -20.17 -8.08
N GLU A 391 -17.24 -21.15 -8.65
CA GLU A 391 -17.37 -22.54 -8.23
C GLU A 391 -16.69 -22.76 -6.89
N THR A 392 -17.31 -23.57 -6.04
CA THR A 392 -16.78 -23.91 -4.72
C THR A 392 -16.67 -25.43 -4.52
N ASP A 393 -15.73 -25.83 -3.67
CA ASP A 393 -15.71 -27.16 -3.09
C ASP A 393 -16.51 -27.12 -1.78
N ASN A 394 -17.74 -27.64 -1.83
CA ASN A 394 -18.66 -27.75 -0.71
C ASN A 394 -18.86 -26.43 0.06
N ARG A 395 -18.89 -25.28 -0.65
CA ARG A 395 -19.01 -23.92 -0.07
C ARG A 395 -17.92 -23.54 0.94
N THR A 396 -16.86 -24.32 1.06
CA THR A 396 -15.75 -24.04 1.99
C THR A 396 -14.55 -23.42 1.31
N MET A 397 -14.30 -23.81 0.06
CA MET A 397 -13.16 -23.35 -0.73
C MET A 397 -13.65 -22.85 -2.10
N LEU A 398 -13.28 -21.64 -2.49
CA LEU A 398 -13.35 -21.16 -3.87
C LEU A 398 -12.38 -21.98 -4.73
N LEU A 399 -12.89 -22.55 -5.82
CA LEU A 399 -12.07 -23.24 -6.80
C LEU A 399 -11.23 -22.25 -7.63
N PRO A 400 -9.99 -22.61 -8.00
CA PRO A 400 -9.15 -21.73 -8.78
C PRO A 400 -9.68 -21.54 -10.21
N LEU A 401 -9.60 -20.32 -10.72
CA LEU A 401 -10.04 -19.99 -12.09
C LEU A 401 -9.14 -20.58 -13.20
N THR A 402 -7.93 -21.01 -12.85
CA THR A 402 -6.96 -21.56 -13.79
C THR A 402 -6.34 -22.82 -13.21
N SER A 403 -5.82 -23.69 -14.07
CA SER A 403 -5.14 -24.94 -13.67
C SER A 403 -3.89 -24.74 -12.80
N ARG A 404 -3.30 -23.53 -12.80
CA ARG A 404 -2.16 -23.16 -11.94
C ARG A 404 -2.57 -22.53 -10.61
N GLY A 405 -3.84 -22.13 -10.48
CA GLY A 405 -4.35 -21.50 -9.26
C GLY A 405 -4.52 -22.51 -8.13
N ARG A 406 -4.55 -22.01 -6.88
CA ARG A 406 -4.86 -22.81 -5.70
C ARG A 406 -6.25 -22.47 -5.19
N ALA A 407 -6.96 -23.47 -4.67
CA ALA A 407 -8.22 -23.24 -3.98
C ALA A 407 -7.99 -22.32 -2.77
N LYS A 408 -8.94 -21.43 -2.50
CA LYS A 408 -8.86 -20.47 -1.39
C LYS A 408 -10.10 -20.61 -0.51
N PRO A 409 -10.02 -20.41 0.81
CA PRO A 409 -11.21 -20.43 1.66
C PRO A 409 -12.24 -19.40 1.19
N VAL A 410 -13.53 -19.73 1.31
CA VAL A 410 -14.63 -18.79 1.07
C VAL A 410 -14.60 -17.74 2.18
N THR A 411 -14.11 -16.54 1.84
CA THR A 411 -14.06 -15.37 2.73
C THR A 411 -14.37 -14.12 1.91
N PRO A 412 -14.86 -13.03 2.54
CA PRO A 412 -15.15 -11.79 1.81
C PRO A 412 -13.94 -11.31 1.00
N THR A 413 -12.75 -11.30 1.60
CA THR A 413 -11.50 -10.91 0.94
C THR A 413 -11.19 -11.77 -0.29
N ASN A 414 -11.35 -13.09 -0.20
CA ASN A 414 -11.03 -13.98 -1.31
C ASN A 414 -12.06 -13.90 -2.45
N ILE A 415 -13.34 -13.67 -2.11
CA ILE A 415 -14.42 -13.46 -3.08
C ILE A 415 -14.19 -12.14 -3.83
N MET A 416 -13.99 -11.04 -3.09
CA MET A 416 -13.77 -9.70 -3.67
C MET A 416 -12.46 -9.57 -4.47
N ALA A 417 -11.48 -10.45 -4.21
CA ALA A 417 -10.24 -10.49 -5.00
C ALA A 417 -10.45 -11.02 -6.43
N VAL A 418 -11.59 -11.64 -6.72
CA VAL A 418 -11.92 -12.12 -8.06
C VAL A 418 -12.77 -11.09 -8.77
N LYS A 419 -12.34 -10.67 -9.98
CA LYS A 419 -13.18 -9.82 -10.83
C LYS A 419 -14.52 -10.53 -11.13
N PRO A 420 -15.67 -9.88 -10.87
CA PRO A 420 -17.00 -10.41 -11.18
C PRO A 420 -17.08 -10.96 -12.59
N PHE A 421 -17.88 -12.02 -12.78
CA PHE A 421 -18.08 -12.60 -14.11
C PHE A 421 -19.12 -11.84 -14.92
N GLY A 422 -20.09 -11.23 -14.26
CA GLY A 422 -21.03 -10.28 -14.86
C GLY A 422 -20.73 -8.84 -14.45
N CYS A 423 -21.78 -8.04 -14.34
CA CYS A 423 -21.66 -6.64 -13.94
C CYS A 423 -21.58 -6.48 -12.42
N ASP A 424 -21.05 -5.34 -11.99
CA ASP A 424 -21.11 -4.85 -10.63
C ASP A 424 -21.82 -3.51 -10.56
N PHE A 425 -22.56 -3.31 -9.49
CA PHE A 425 -23.14 -2.06 -9.07
C PHE A 425 -22.47 -1.62 -7.78
N TYR A 426 -22.06 -0.36 -7.70
CA TYR A 426 -21.46 0.24 -6.53
C TYR A 426 -22.10 1.59 -6.25
N ILE A 427 -22.39 1.86 -4.98
CA ILE A 427 -22.81 3.16 -4.51
C ILE A 427 -22.11 3.51 -3.20
N PHE A 428 -21.61 4.74 -3.14
CA PHE A 428 -21.01 5.36 -1.97
C PHE A 428 -21.92 6.49 -1.51
N LEU A 429 -22.25 6.50 -0.22
CA LEU A 429 -23.14 7.47 0.39
C LEU A 429 -22.38 8.30 1.42
N GLN A 430 -22.28 9.59 1.13
CA GLN A 430 -21.74 10.60 2.02
C GLN A 430 -22.30 11.97 1.63
N LYS A 431 -22.68 12.78 2.62
CA LYS A 431 -23.29 14.09 2.40
C LYS A 431 -22.51 14.94 1.40
N GLY A 432 -23.13 15.26 0.26
CA GLY A 432 -22.56 16.09 -0.81
C GLY A 432 -21.51 15.40 -1.68
N GLU A 433 -21.16 14.14 -1.38
CA GLU A 433 -20.08 13.39 -2.02
C GLU A 433 -20.51 12.02 -2.54
N SER A 434 -21.81 11.67 -2.46
CA SER A 434 -22.35 10.40 -2.92
C SER A 434 -22.05 10.14 -4.40
N ARG A 435 -21.78 8.87 -4.75
CA ARG A 435 -21.39 8.43 -6.11
C ARG A 435 -21.95 7.06 -6.42
N ILE A 436 -22.24 6.81 -7.69
CA ILE A 436 -22.78 5.55 -8.19
C ILE A 436 -21.96 5.08 -9.40
N ALA A 437 -21.81 3.78 -9.58
CA ALA A 437 -21.17 3.16 -10.74
C ALA A 437 -21.82 1.81 -11.03
N ALA A 438 -22.06 1.51 -12.30
CA ALA A 438 -22.54 0.21 -12.76
C ALA A 438 -21.68 -0.23 -13.95
N ARG A 439 -20.93 -1.32 -13.80
CA ARG A 439 -19.79 -1.63 -14.68
C ARG A 439 -19.68 -3.11 -14.98
N ASN A 440 -18.98 -3.43 -16.06
CA ASN A 440 -18.45 -4.76 -16.30
C ASN A 440 -16.91 -4.69 -16.23
N LEU A 441 -16.36 -5.14 -15.10
CA LEU A 441 -14.93 -5.00 -14.81
C LEU A 441 -14.02 -5.89 -15.67
N ARG A 442 -14.58 -6.87 -16.40
CA ARG A 442 -13.80 -7.77 -17.28
C ARG A 442 -13.56 -7.18 -18.65
N ASN A 443 -14.51 -6.40 -19.16
CA ASN A 443 -14.39 -5.71 -20.45
C ASN A 443 -14.16 -4.19 -20.31
N ASN A 444 -14.03 -3.70 -19.07
CA ASN A 444 -13.78 -2.28 -18.74
C ASN A 444 -14.87 -1.33 -19.24
N GLN A 445 -16.10 -1.83 -19.41
CA GLN A 445 -17.26 -1.02 -19.81
C GLN A 445 -18.05 -0.56 -18.59
N GLU A 446 -18.75 0.57 -18.72
CA GLU A 446 -19.53 1.20 -17.65
C GLU A 446 -20.78 1.86 -18.21
N ILE A 447 -21.87 1.79 -17.45
CA ILE A 447 -23.08 2.54 -17.73
C ILE A 447 -22.83 4.01 -17.37
N ALA A 448 -23.02 4.90 -18.34
CA ALA A 448 -23.02 6.33 -18.10
C ALA A 448 -24.33 6.74 -17.41
N VAL A 449 -24.42 6.54 -16.09
CA VAL A 449 -25.61 6.84 -15.28
C VAL A 449 -26.02 8.32 -15.39
N GLY A 450 -25.07 9.24 -15.56
CA GLY A 450 -25.38 10.67 -15.58
C GLY A 450 -25.90 11.20 -14.23
N GLU A 451 -26.57 12.36 -14.23
CA GLU A 451 -27.32 12.87 -13.06
C GLU A 451 -26.51 13.10 -11.76
N LYS A 452 -25.25 13.54 -11.90
CA LYS A 452 -24.31 13.72 -10.78
C LYS A 452 -24.88 14.52 -9.61
N GLU A 453 -25.71 15.54 -9.86
CA GLU A 453 -26.32 16.33 -8.79
C GLU A 453 -27.42 15.59 -8.05
N ARG A 454 -28.23 14.76 -8.74
CA ARG A 454 -29.21 13.90 -8.06
C ARG A 454 -28.50 12.85 -7.21
N VAL A 455 -27.49 12.21 -7.77
CA VAL A 455 -26.70 11.17 -7.08
C VAL A 455 -26.03 11.72 -5.82
N ARG A 456 -25.50 12.95 -5.85
CA ARG A 456 -24.87 13.62 -4.70
C ARG A 456 -25.79 13.82 -3.50
N ASN A 457 -27.10 13.85 -3.75
CA ASN A 457 -28.12 14.07 -2.73
C ASN A 457 -28.66 12.76 -2.13
N ILE A 458 -28.30 11.59 -2.67
CA ILE A 458 -28.72 10.30 -2.14
C ILE A 458 -28.00 10.04 -0.82
N LEU A 459 -28.75 9.86 0.26
CA LEU A 459 -28.24 9.51 1.60
C LEU A 459 -28.98 8.34 2.25
N THR A 460 -30.22 8.07 1.84
CA THR A 460 -31.02 6.94 2.33
C THR A 460 -31.47 6.01 1.21
N ASP A 461 -32.08 4.89 1.59
CA ASP A 461 -32.72 3.93 0.68
C ASP A 461 -33.90 4.58 -0.07
N GLU A 462 -34.67 5.42 0.63
CA GLU A 462 -35.78 6.17 0.03
C GLU A 462 -35.29 7.16 -1.04
N ASP A 463 -34.23 7.93 -0.75
CA ASP A 463 -33.62 8.85 -1.73
C ASP A 463 -33.15 8.08 -2.97
N PHE A 464 -32.61 6.88 -2.76
CA PHE A 464 -32.13 6.02 -3.84
C PHE A 464 -33.29 5.52 -4.72
N HIS A 465 -34.39 5.07 -4.12
CA HIS A 465 -35.56 4.62 -4.86
C HIS A 465 -36.24 5.77 -5.63
N GLU A 466 -36.27 6.99 -5.06
CA GLU A 466 -36.73 8.18 -5.80
C GLU A 466 -35.85 8.43 -7.03
N PHE A 467 -34.52 8.35 -6.85
CA PHE A 467 -33.59 8.45 -7.96
C PHE A 467 -33.82 7.36 -9.01
N MET A 468 -34.05 6.11 -8.60
CA MET A 468 -34.27 5.00 -9.54
C MET A 468 -35.58 5.14 -10.31
N GLN A 469 -36.67 5.60 -9.69
CA GLN A 469 -37.92 5.90 -10.40
C GLN A 469 -37.70 6.93 -11.52
N TYR A 470 -36.96 8.00 -11.21
CA TYR A 470 -36.56 8.99 -12.21
C TYR A 470 -35.64 8.39 -13.28
N TYR A 471 -34.62 7.64 -12.88
CA TYR A 471 -33.65 7.03 -13.78
C TYR A 471 -34.32 6.08 -14.78
N MET A 472 -35.19 5.19 -14.29
CA MET A 472 -35.94 4.23 -15.10
C MET A 472 -36.91 4.91 -16.06
N SER A 473 -37.62 5.95 -15.61
CA SER A 473 -38.57 6.69 -16.45
C SER A 473 -37.92 7.58 -17.52
N THR A 474 -36.61 7.82 -17.42
CA THR A 474 -35.84 8.64 -18.36
C THR A 474 -34.77 7.85 -19.11
N CYS A 475 -34.86 6.53 -19.13
CA CYS A 475 -34.02 5.70 -19.98
C CYS A 475 -34.51 5.77 -21.44
N PRO A 476 -33.60 5.87 -22.43
CA PRO A 476 -33.98 5.88 -23.84
C PRO A 476 -34.55 4.53 -24.28
N ASP A 477 -35.33 4.49 -25.36
CA ASP A 477 -35.97 3.25 -25.85
C ASP A 477 -34.99 2.10 -26.11
N ASN A 478 -33.77 2.42 -26.55
CA ASN A 478 -32.71 1.43 -26.80
C ASN A 478 -31.84 1.10 -25.57
N TYR A 479 -32.27 1.46 -24.37
CA TYR A 479 -31.47 1.29 -23.15
C TYR A 479 -31.06 -0.17 -22.91
N PHE A 480 -32.00 -1.11 -23.02
CA PHE A 480 -31.70 -2.53 -22.78
C PHE A 480 -30.81 -3.17 -23.85
N GLU A 481 -30.81 -2.64 -25.06
CA GLU A 481 -29.84 -3.04 -26.10
C GLU A 481 -28.42 -2.63 -25.66
N ARG A 482 -28.25 -1.41 -25.15
CA ARG A 482 -26.96 -0.92 -24.62
C ARG A 482 -26.51 -1.72 -23.39
N ILE A 483 -27.43 -2.09 -22.50
CA ILE A 483 -27.14 -2.96 -21.35
C ILE A 483 -26.64 -4.33 -21.84
N ALA A 484 -27.31 -4.91 -22.84
CA ALA A 484 -26.88 -6.16 -23.44
C ALA A 484 -25.49 -6.05 -24.09
N GLU A 485 -25.18 -4.94 -24.75
CA GLU A 485 -23.84 -4.67 -25.28
C GLU A 485 -22.78 -4.63 -24.17
N ILE A 486 -23.01 -3.86 -23.10
CA ILE A 486 -22.07 -3.75 -21.96
C ILE A 486 -21.85 -5.10 -21.28
N ARG A 487 -22.92 -5.89 -21.09
CA ARG A 487 -22.85 -7.21 -20.46
C ARG A 487 -22.06 -8.21 -21.31
N ASN A 488 -22.27 -8.22 -22.62
CA ASN A 488 -21.77 -9.27 -23.51
C ASN A 488 -20.49 -8.90 -24.27
N MET A 489 -20.06 -7.64 -24.24
CA MET A 489 -18.84 -7.21 -24.92
C MET A 489 -17.63 -7.99 -24.41
N LYS A 490 -16.88 -8.59 -25.33
CA LYS A 490 -15.60 -9.24 -25.00
C LYS A 490 -14.56 -8.20 -24.63
N HIS A 491 -13.63 -8.57 -23.76
CA HIS A 491 -12.46 -7.75 -23.48
C HIS A 491 -11.73 -7.37 -24.79
N GLN A 492 -11.38 -6.09 -24.94
CA GLN A 492 -10.75 -5.55 -26.14
C GLN A 492 -9.36 -5.03 -25.83
N THR A 493 -8.48 -5.01 -26.82
CA THR A 493 -7.20 -4.30 -26.76
C THR A 493 -7.08 -3.43 -28.01
N VAL A 494 -7.30 -2.13 -27.84
CA VAL A 494 -7.35 -1.14 -28.91
C VAL A 494 -5.95 -0.60 -29.18
N LYS A 495 -5.56 -0.58 -30.46
CA LYS A 495 -4.38 0.16 -30.92
C LYS A 495 -4.78 1.60 -31.22
N PHE A 496 -3.95 2.53 -30.79
CA PHE A 496 -4.19 3.96 -30.94
C PHE A 496 -2.88 4.73 -31.12
N ARG A 497 -2.97 5.91 -31.72
CA ARG A 497 -1.87 6.82 -32.04
C ARG A 497 -2.26 8.29 -31.85
N ALA A 498 -1.28 9.18 -31.90
CA ALA A 498 -1.54 10.62 -31.92
C ALA A 498 -2.37 11.00 -33.16
N GLY A 499 -3.29 11.95 -33.02
CA GLY A 499 -4.28 12.33 -34.04
C GLY A 499 -5.59 11.53 -33.97
N ASP A 500 -5.64 10.43 -33.20
CA ASP A 500 -6.88 9.69 -32.98
C ASP A 500 -7.84 10.49 -32.10
N ILE A 501 -9.10 10.52 -32.51
CA ILE A 501 -10.20 11.16 -31.79
C ILE A 501 -11.07 10.07 -31.16
N PHE A 502 -11.27 10.17 -29.85
CA PHE A 502 -12.11 9.27 -29.08
C PHE A 502 -13.40 9.95 -28.61
N ARG A 503 -14.43 9.14 -28.41
CA ARG A 503 -15.73 9.55 -27.87
C ARG A 503 -15.86 9.13 -26.41
N CYS A 504 -16.22 10.08 -25.55
CA CYS A 504 -16.63 9.85 -24.18
C CYS A 504 -18.14 10.02 -24.04
N GLN A 505 -18.81 8.99 -23.53
CA GLN A 505 -20.21 9.10 -23.13
C GLN A 505 -20.28 9.66 -21.71
N ILE A 506 -21.06 10.73 -21.52
CA ILE A 506 -21.16 11.47 -20.25
C ILE A 506 -22.37 11.00 -19.45
N ASP A 507 -23.48 10.80 -20.16
CA ASP A 507 -24.75 10.31 -19.64
C ASP A 507 -25.46 9.47 -20.71
N ARG A 508 -26.75 9.18 -20.52
CA ARG A 508 -27.52 8.32 -21.43
C ARG A 508 -27.71 8.93 -22.83
N GLU A 509 -27.59 10.24 -22.99
CA GLU A 509 -27.93 10.94 -24.23
C GLU A 509 -26.79 11.80 -24.78
N HIS A 510 -25.82 12.18 -23.94
CA HIS A 510 -24.79 13.15 -24.30
C HIS A 510 -23.38 12.57 -24.36
N TYR A 511 -22.60 13.16 -25.26
CA TYR A 511 -21.23 12.80 -25.59
C TYR A 511 -20.33 14.03 -25.60
N THR A 512 -19.05 13.80 -25.35
CA THR A 512 -17.96 14.71 -25.67
C THR A 512 -16.85 13.93 -26.36
N TYR A 513 -15.87 14.64 -26.89
CA TYR A 513 -14.81 14.06 -27.70
C TYR A 513 -13.45 14.52 -27.18
N GLY A 514 -12.43 13.71 -27.39
CA GLY A 514 -11.05 14.07 -27.08
C GLY A 514 -10.09 13.66 -28.18
N LEU A 515 -9.01 14.41 -28.28
CA LEU A 515 -7.90 14.22 -29.22
C LEU A 515 -6.69 13.69 -28.45
N ILE A 516 -6.11 12.58 -28.92
CA ILE A 516 -4.84 12.07 -28.41
C ILE A 516 -3.71 12.81 -29.12
N ILE A 517 -2.83 13.46 -28.36
CA ILE A 517 -1.71 14.22 -28.94
C ILE A 517 -0.33 13.59 -28.67
N GLY A 518 -0.25 12.56 -27.82
CA GLY A 518 1.00 11.83 -27.59
C GLY A 518 0.95 10.75 -26.53
N LYS A 519 2.00 9.92 -26.50
CA LYS A 519 2.27 8.91 -25.47
C LYS A 519 3.57 9.28 -24.77
N THR A 520 3.52 9.53 -23.46
CA THR A 520 4.73 9.99 -22.75
C THR A 520 5.82 8.93 -22.71
N ARG A 521 5.46 7.63 -22.72
CA ARG A 521 6.41 6.50 -22.80
C ARG A 521 7.16 6.37 -24.12
N ASP A 522 6.63 6.98 -25.17
CA ASP A 522 7.35 7.05 -26.44
C ASP A 522 8.20 8.32 -26.48
N ILE A 523 7.66 9.43 -26.00
CA ILE A 523 8.35 10.72 -25.90
C ILE A 523 9.54 10.66 -24.94
N GLU A 524 9.49 9.87 -23.86
CA GLU A 524 10.62 9.75 -22.91
C GLU A 524 11.88 9.17 -23.56
N LYS A 525 11.77 8.52 -24.71
CA LYS A 525 12.91 7.96 -25.46
C LYS A 525 13.56 8.99 -26.39
N TRP A 526 12.98 10.19 -26.50
CA TRP A 526 13.41 11.22 -27.44
C TRP A 526 14.62 11.96 -26.89
N ASP A 527 15.61 12.23 -27.75
CA ASP A 527 16.81 13.00 -27.40
C ASP A 527 16.48 14.46 -27.12
N GLU A 528 15.40 14.96 -27.72
CA GLU A 528 14.90 16.32 -27.54
C GLU A 528 14.28 16.54 -26.15
N LEU A 529 13.88 15.47 -25.44
CA LEU A 529 13.29 15.58 -24.12
C LEU A 529 14.39 15.72 -23.05
N PRO A 530 14.40 16.80 -22.23
CA PRO A 530 15.40 16.98 -21.19
C PRO A 530 15.54 15.75 -20.28
N LYS A 531 16.77 15.46 -19.84
CA LYS A 531 17.07 14.25 -19.03
C LYS A 531 16.30 14.18 -17.73
N GLU A 532 16.01 15.33 -17.14
CA GLU A 532 15.32 15.47 -15.84
C GLU A 532 13.87 15.95 -16.02
N HIS A 533 13.28 15.73 -17.19
CA HIS A 533 11.90 16.13 -17.49
C HIS A 533 10.88 15.25 -16.76
N SER A 534 9.78 15.86 -16.29
CA SER A 534 8.76 15.18 -15.48
C SER A 534 8.16 13.94 -16.16
N PHE A 535 8.02 13.98 -17.49
CA PHE A 535 7.50 12.87 -18.32
C PHE A 535 8.21 11.53 -18.08
N ARG A 536 9.50 11.55 -17.71
CA ARG A 536 10.31 10.35 -17.43
C ARG A 536 9.96 9.68 -16.10
N HIS A 537 9.21 10.36 -15.24
CA HIS A 537 8.91 9.93 -13.86
C HIS A 537 7.41 9.72 -13.62
N LEU A 538 6.58 9.87 -14.66
CA LEU A 538 5.14 9.65 -14.57
C LEU A 538 4.81 8.17 -14.30
N MET A 539 3.84 7.91 -13.42
CA MET A 539 3.33 6.57 -13.14
C MET A 539 2.41 6.08 -14.28
N THR A 540 2.14 4.77 -14.36
CA THR A 540 1.23 4.13 -15.35
C THR A 540 1.78 4.12 -16.80
N GLN A 541 0.89 4.00 -17.80
CA GLN A 541 1.14 4.18 -19.24
C GLN A 541 0.45 5.48 -19.69
N PRO A 542 1.09 6.65 -19.56
CA PRO A 542 0.39 7.92 -19.72
C PRO A 542 0.27 8.35 -21.19
N ILE A 543 -0.90 8.89 -21.50
CA ILE A 543 -1.22 9.57 -22.75
C ILE A 543 -1.51 11.03 -22.47
N ILE A 544 -1.19 11.88 -23.44
CA ILE A 544 -1.53 13.30 -23.43
C ILE A 544 -2.78 13.47 -24.30
N VAL A 545 -3.83 14.03 -23.71
CA VAL A 545 -5.11 14.24 -24.38
C VAL A 545 -5.56 15.69 -24.25
N ARG A 546 -6.29 16.17 -25.25
CA ARG A 546 -7.03 17.43 -25.19
C ARG A 546 -8.48 17.17 -25.51
N MET A 547 -9.36 17.59 -24.64
CA MET A 547 -10.80 17.38 -24.81
C MET A 547 -11.41 18.55 -25.59
N TYR A 548 -12.31 18.27 -26.52
CA TYR A 548 -13.09 19.32 -27.20
C TYR A 548 -14.04 20.00 -26.21
N ASP A 549 -14.16 21.32 -26.32
CA ASP A 549 -14.85 22.16 -25.32
C ASP A 549 -16.37 22.27 -25.54
N PHE A 550 -17.04 21.11 -25.63
CA PHE A 550 -18.49 21.06 -25.86
C PHE A 550 -19.11 19.72 -25.43
N VAL A 551 -20.44 19.69 -25.48
CA VAL A 551 -21.29 18.53 -25.26
C VAL A 551 -22.32 18.46 -26.37
N THR A 552 -22.64 17.26 -26.85
CA THR A 552 -23.62 17.05 -27.92
C THR A 552 -24.41 15.75 -27.70
N ALA A 553 -25.61 15.67 -28.27
CA ALA A 553 -26.35 14.42 -28.39
C ALA A 553 -25.89 13.57 -29.59
N ASP A 554 -25.13 14.15 -30.52
CA ASP A 554 -24.58 13.43 -31.66
C ASP A 554 -23.43 12.53 -31.22
N SER A 555 -23.62 11.22 -31.36
CA SER A 555 -22.64 10.20 -31.00
C SER A 555 -21.63 9.89 -32.12
N ASN A 556 -21.80 10.43 -33.34
CA ASN A 556 -21.02 10.04 -34.52
C ASN A 556 -20.41 11.25 -35.24
N MET A 557 -19.86 12.20 -34.49
CA MET A 557 -19.20 13.37 -35.10
C MET A 557 -17.94 12.98 -35.89
N THR A 558 -17.74 13.65 -37.01
CA THR A 558 -16.57 13.48 -37.90
C THR A 558 -15.43 14.42 -37.52
N ALA A 559 -14.21 14.08 -37.94
CA ALA A 559 -13.04 14.94 -37.76
C ALA A 559 -13.23 16.36 -38.34
N ILE A 560 -13.96 16.48 -39.46
CA ILE A 560 -14.25 17.78 -40.10
C ILE A 560 -15.14 18.63 -39.20
N GLN A 561 -16.21 18.04 -38.63
CA GLN A 561 -17.11 18.77 -37.73
C GLN A 561 -16.42 19.19 -36.42
N LEU A 562 -15.42 18.43 -35.98
CA LEU A 562 -14.65 18.71 -34.77
C LEU A 562 -13.50 19.69 -35.00
N ALA A 563 -13.07 19.91 -36.25
CA ALA A 563 -11.87 20.70 -36.56
C ALA A 563 -11.94 22.15 -36.07
N ASP A 564 -13.13 22.76 -36.11
CA ASP A 564 -13.37 24.16 -35.71
C ASP A 564 -13.76 24.33 -34.24
N ILE A 565 -13.80 23.23 -33.47
CA ILE A 565 -14.17 23.26 -32.06
C ILE A 565 -12.92 23.45 -31.19
N SER A 566 -12.96 24.43 -30.30
CA SER A 566 -11.89 24.70 -29.34
C SER A 566 -11.53 23.49 -28.50
N LEU A 567 -10.23 23.25 -28.34
CA LEU A 567 -9.68 22.23 -27.45
C LEU A 567 -9.34 22.83 -26.08
N ARG A 568 -9.70 22.12 -25.01
CA ARG A 568 -9.34 22.46 -23.63
C ARG A 568 -7.82 22.30 -23.39
N PRO A 569 -7.30 22.83 -22.27
CA PRO A 569 -5.92 22.57 -21.86
C PRO A 569 -5.60 21.06 -21.79
N PRO A 570 -4.32 20.69 -21.95
CA PRO A 570 -3.91 19.30 -22.00
C PRO A 570 -4.05 18.61 -20.64
N GLU A 571 -4.48 17.36 -20.67
CA GLU A 571 -4.55 16.47 -19.52
C GLU A 571 -3.65 15.26 -19.76
N ILE A 572 -3.02 14.77 -18.69
CA ILE A 572 -2.28 13.52 -18.70
C ILE A 572 -3.09 12.47 -17.94
N CYS A 573 -3.34 11.34 -18.60
CA CYS A 573 -4.11 10.24 -18.04
C CYS A 573 -3.51 8.89 -18.43
N SER A 574 -3.81 7.86 -17.66
CA SER A 574 -3.52 6.47 -18.03
C SER A 574 -4.25 6.11 -19.33
N ASP A 575 -3.60 5.36 -20.22
CA ASP A 575 -4.19 4.88 -21.47
C ASP A 575 -5.33 3.87 -21.29
N GLY A 576 -5.58 3.40 -20.06
CA GLY A 576 -6.51 2.33 -19.70
C GLY A 576 -7.89 2.45 -20.35
N ASP A 577 -8.47 3.66 -20.38
CA ASP A 577 -9.81 3.86 -20.94
C ASP A 577 -9.84 3.77 -22.48
N ILE A 578 -8.71 4.03 -23.15
CA ILE A 578 -8.57 3.88 -24.60
C ILE A 578 -8.20 2.44 -24.95
N ILE A 579 -7.12 1.91 -24.35
CA ILE A 579 -6.60 0.58 -24.69
C ILE A 579 -7.61 -0.54 -24.40
N TRP A 580 -8.43 -0.41 -23.35
CA TRP A 580 -9.47 -1.39 -23.04
C TRP A 580 -10.82 -1.08 -23.69
N GLY A 581 -10.89 -0.07 -24.57
CA GLY A 581 -12.05 0.24 -25.40
C GLY A 581 -13.24 0.85 -24.65
N ARG A 582 -13.03 1.47 -23.47
CA ARG A 582 -14.10 2.22 -22.77
C ARG A 582 -14.49 3.45 -23.57
N HIS A 583 -13.50 4.17 -24.09
CA HIS A 583 -13.70 5.31 -24.97
C HIS A 583 -13.29 4.92 -26.38
N LYS A 584 -14.30 4.83 -27.27
CA LYS A 584 -14.11 4.36 -28.63
C LYS A 584 -13.43 5.43 -29.48
N ILE A 585 -12.40 5.03 -30.22
CA ILE A 585 -11.83 5.85 -31.29
C ILE A 585 -12.82 5.85 -32.46
N ILE A 586 -13.21 7.03 -32.92
CA ILE A 586 -14.26 7.19 -33.96
C ILE A 586 -13.69 7.69 -35.28
N CYS A 587 -12.61 8.48 -35.23
CA CYS A 587 -11.94 9.01 -36.41
C CYS A 587 -10.51 9.42 -36.08
N HIS A 588 -9.80 9.87 -37.11
CA HIS A 588 -8.42 10.33 -37.04
C HIS A 588 -8.31 11.65 -37.79
N LYS A 589 -7.52 12.60 -37.27
CA LYS A 589 -7.13 13.82 -37.98
C LYS A 589 -5.62 13.93 -38.06
N GLU A 590 -5.15 14.54 -39.14
CA GLU A 590 -3.78 15.07 -39.19
C GLU A 590 -3.69 16.23 -38.20
N LEU A 591 -2.64 16.21 -37.38
CA LEU A 591 -2.42 17.22 -36.35
C LEU A 591 -1.93 18.51 -36.97
N VAL A 592 -2.45 19.64 -36.50
CA VAL A 592 -1.94 20.99 -36.81
C VAL A 592 -1.39 21.63 -35.55
N PRO A 593 -0.54 22.69 -35.63
CA PRO A 593 0.05 23.32 -34.46
C PRO A 593 -0.96 23.65 -33.36
N ASP A 594 -2.15 24.19 -33.69
CA ASP A 594 -3.18 24.55 -32.70
C ASP A 594 -3.73 23.36 -31.89
N ASP A 595 -3.57 22.13 -32.38
CA ASP A 595 -3.92 20.91 -31.64
C ASP A 595 -2.95 20.63 -30.49
N ILE A 596 -1.70 21.10 -30.57
CA ILE A 596 -0.65 20.74 -29.64
C ILE A 596 -0.58 21.75 -28.49
N GLU A 597 -0.69 21.26 -27.26
CA GLU A 597 -0.39 22.02 -26.05
C GLU A 597 0.17 21.06 -25.00
N PHE A 598 1.04 21.55 -24.14
CA PHE A 598 1.65 20.74 -23.07
C PHE A 598 1.34 21.34 -21.70
N CYS A 599 1.33 20.49 -20.67
CA CYS A 599 1.17 20.98 -19.31
C CYS A 599 2.34 21.91 -18.94
N ILE A 600 2.03 22.96 -18.17
CA ILE A 600 3.00 23.91 -17.63
C ILE A 600 3.13 23.70 -16.12
N HIS A 601 4.36 23.71 -15.62
CA HIS A 601 4.68 23.46 -14.21
C HIS A 601 5.58 24.56 -13.67
N LEU A 602 5.14 25.17 -12.57
CA LEU A 602 5.94 26.02 -11.71
C LEU A 602 5.90 25.44 -10.29
N THR A 603 7.03 24.96 -9.79
CA THR A 603 7.13 24.24 -8.51
C THR A 603 8.40 24.62 -7.77
N ARG A 604 8.38 24.67 -6.43
CA ARG A 604 9.61 24.83 -5.65
C ARG A 604 10.21 23.45 -5.41
N ILE A 605 11.52 23.37 -5.48
CA ILE A 605 12.27 22.14 -5.21
C ILE A 605 13.50 22.47 -4.37
N VAL A 606 13.83 21.58 -3.45
CA VAL A 606 15.08 21.66 -2.64
C VAL A 606 16.16 20.80 -3.28
N VAL A 607 15.83 19.54 -3.56
CA VAL A 607 16.74 18.55 -4.16
C VAL A 607 15.98 17.81 -5.25
N LYS A 608 16.62 17.65 -6.41
CA LYS A 608 16.11 16.79 -7.48
C LYS A 608 16.02 15.36 -7.01
N ASN A 609 14.85 14.75 -7.19
CA ASN A 609 14.65 13.34 -6.93
C ASN A 609 14.41 12.59 -8.24
N LYS A 610 15.34 11.74 -8.63
CA LYS A 610 15.25 10.92 -9.85
C LYS A 610 14.08 9.92 -9.87
N HIS A 611 13.36 9.76 -8.76
CA HIS A 611 12.24 8.84 -8.62
C HIS A 611 10.88 9.54 -8.45
N ILE A 612 10.85 10.87 -8.28
CA ILE A 612 9.63 11.61 -7.94
C ILE A 612 9.57 12.88 -8.79
N THR A 613 8.39 13.19 -9.33
CA THR A 613 8.22 14.40 -10.14
C THR A 613 8.38 15.69 -9.30
N PRO A 614 8.81 16.81 -9.92
CA PRO A 614 8.97 18.09 -9.23
C PRO A 614 7.69 18.56 -8.50
N PHE A 615 6.53 18.41 -9.13
CA PHE A 615 5.24 18.76 -8.52
C PHE A 615 4.82 17.86 -7.35
N THR A 616 5.25 16.59 -7.32
CA THR A 616 5.02 15.72 -6.17
C THR A 616 5.94 16.11 -5.00
N THR A 617 7.17 16.52 -5.30
CA THR A 617 8.12 17.03 -4.30
C THR A 617 7.58 18.31 -3.64
N GLU A 618 7.07 19.26 -4.43
CA GLU A 618 6.40 20.47 -3.94
C GLU A 618 5.18 20.15 -3.04
N LEU A 619 4.38 19.15 -3.42
CA LEU A 619 3.22 18.72 -2.64
C LEU A 619 3.64 18.23 -1.24
N PHE A 620 4.66 17.36 -1.17
CA PHE A 620 5.18 16.88 0.11
C PHE A 620 5.78 18.00 0.95
N MET A 621 6.51 18.92 0.31
CA MET A 621 7.10 20.07 1.00
C MET A 621 6.03 20.96 1.63
N ARG A 622 4.93 21.23 0.93
CA ARG A 622 3.79 21.98 1.49
C ARG A 622 3.12 21.26 2.65
N GLU A 623 3.01 19.94 2.56
CA GLU A 623 2.42 19.16 3.64
C GLU A 623 3.32 19.19 4.90
N ASP A 624 4.63 19.15 4.71
CA ASP A 624 5.61 19.36 5.79
C ASP A 624 5.49 20.77 6.39
N GLU A 625 5.37 21.82 5.56
CA GLU A 625 5.16 23.21 5.99
C GLU A 625 3.87 23.35 6.85
N LYS A 626 2.76 22.74 6.41
CA LYS A 626 1.50 22.73 7.19
C LYS A 626 1.64 22.02 8.54
N ASN A 627 2.52 21.02 8.61
CA ASN A 627 2.83 20.29 9.83
C ASN A 627 3.92 20.98 10.68
N GLY A 628 4.27 22.23 10.38
CA GLY A 628 5.18 23.05 11.16
C GLY A 628 6.66 22.75 10.94
N LYS A 629 7.02 21.94 9.93
CA LYS A 629 8.42 21.69 9.58
C LYS A 629 8.97 22.85 8.75
N LYS A 630 10.24 23.20 9.00
CA LYS A 630 10.94 24.23 8.23
C LYS A 630 11.34 23.69 6.86
N THR A 631 11.10 24.50 5.83
CA THR A 631 11.57 24.24 4.47
C THR A 631 13.09 24.30 4.40
N ARG A 632 13.69 23.34 3.70
CA ARG A 632 15.14 23.22 3.54
C ARG A 632 15.64 24.18 2.47
N GLU A 633 16.83 24.73 2.65
CA GLU A 633 17.52 25.61 1.70
C GLU A 633 18.86 24.96 1.27
N PRO A 634 19.40 25.26 0.07
CA PRO A 634 18.88 26.18 -0.93
C PRO A 634 17.71 25.60 -1.73
N MET A 635 16.72 26.44 -2.04
CA MET A 635 15.61 26.12 -2.95
C MET A 635 15.82 26.66 -4.37
N SER A 636 15.15 26.03 -5.34
CA SER A 636 15.01 26.52 -6.71
C SER A 636 13.54 26.57 -7.14
N LEU A 637 13.21 27.54 -7.99
CA LEU A 637 12.00 27.54 -8.79
C LEU A 637 12.24 26.69 -10.04
N TYR A 638 11.56 25.55 -10.12
CA TYR A 638 11.54 24.69 -11.29
C TYR A 638 10.41 25.10 -12.22
N ILE A 639 10.73 25.29 -13.50
CA ILE A 639 9.78 25.66 -14.55
C ILE A 639 9.88 24.64 -15.68
N GLU A 640 8.75 24.06 -16.08
CA GLU A 640 8.65 23.12 -17.20
C GLU A 640 7.45 23.48 -18.08
N TRP A 641 7.67 23.51 -19.40
CA TRP A 641 6.60 23.59 -20.39
C TRP A 641 7.01 22.84 -21.66
N GLY A 642 6.32 21.72 -21.94
CA GLY A 642 6.53 20.86 -23.11
C GLY A 642 7.88 20.15 -23.15
N PHE A 643 8.88 20.75 -23.81
CA PHE A 643 10.23 20.16 -24.00
C PHE A 643 11.33 21.03 -23.40
N VAL A 644 10.95 21.99 -22.58
CA VAL A 644 11.87 22.86 -21.84
C VAL A 644 11.65 22.62 -20.36
N SER A 645 12.74 22.37 -19.65
CA SER A 645 12.78 22.34 -18.18
C SER A 645 13.96 23.17 -17.71
N MET A 646 13.75 24.09 -16.77
CA MET A 646 14.80 24.96 -16.23
C MET A 646 14.64 25.19 -14.74
N GLU A 647 15.73 25.63 -14.12
CA GLU A 647 15.78 25.98 -12.70
C GLU A 647 16.34 27.37 -12.52
N ILE A 648 15.66 28.12 -11.66
CA ILE A 648 16.08 29.45 -11.26
C ILE A 648 16.26 29.40 -9.74
N PRO A 649 17.42 29.82 -9.20
CA PRO A 649 17.59 29.92 -7.76
C PRO A 649 16.42 30.67 -7.12
N TRP A 650 15.88 30.15 -6.02
CA TRP A 650 14.71 30.77 -5.40
C TRP A 650 14.96 32.22 -4.98
N ALA A 651 16.22 32.53 -4.63
CA ALA A 651 16.72 33.87 -4.33
C ALA A 651 16.61 34.86 -5.50
N ASP A 652 16.54 34.38 -6.74
CA ASP A 652 16.45 35.21 -7.94
C ASP A 652 15.00 35.40 -8.44
N ALA A 653 14.05 34.63 -7.90
CA ALA A 653 12.62 34.83 -8.19
C ALA A 653 12.12 36.15 -7.56
N PRO A 654 11.47 37.04 -8.32
CA PRO A 654 10.98 38.32 -7.80
C PRO A 654 9.79 38.11 -6.85
N GLU A 655 9.54 39.10 -6.00
CA GLU A 655 8.53 39.04 -4.92
C GLU A 655 7.15 38.63 -5.41
N ASN A 656 6.66 39.21 -6.51
CA ASN A 656 5.37 38.85 -7.12
C ASN A 656 5.28 37.38 -7.57
N ILE A 657 6.38 36.77 -8.01
CA ILE A 657 6.43 35.33 -8.34
C ILE A 657 6.44 34.51 -7.05
N ARG A 658 7.18 34.93 -6.03
CA ARG A 658 7.18 34.25 -4.72
C ARG A 658 5.81 34.29 -4.05
N ASP A 659 5.13 35.43 -4.12
CA ASP A 659 3.78 35.62 -3.59
C ASP A 659 2.80 34.70 -4.30
N MET A 660 2.81 34.69 -5.63
CA MET A 660 1.99 33.76 -6.43
C MET A 660 2.25 32.30 -6.03
N MET A 661 3.52 31.94 -5.90
CA MET A 661 3.92 30.59 -5.48
C MET A 661 3.55 30.31 -4.01
N SER A 662 3.38 31.29 -3.14
CA SER A 662 2.93 31.06 -1.77
C SER A 662 1.46 30.63 -1.72
N GLU A 663 0.63 31.14 -2.63
CA GLU A 663 -0.82 30.89 -2.69
C GLU A 663 -1.15 29.40 -2.83
N ARG A 664 -0.37 28.65 -3.64
CA ARG A 664 -0.60 27.24 -4.01
C ARG A 664 0.51 26.68 -4.90
N SER A 665 0.39 25.39 -5.25
CA SER A 665 1.13 24.78 -6.36
C SER A 665 0.51 25.17 -7.70
N TRP A 666 1.37 25.49 -8.69
CA TRP A 666 1.00 25.85 -10.05
C TRP A 666 1.46 24.77 -11.03
N SER A 667 0.82 23.61 -10.96
CA SER A 667 1.13 22.47 -11.81
C SER A 667 -0.14 21.70 -12.21
N ASN A 668 -0.16 21.22 -13.45
CA ASN A 668 -1.22 20.34 -13.98
C ASN A 668 -0.65 19.02 -14.54
N GLY A 669 0.46 18.52 -13.96
CA GLY A 669 1.24 17.39 -14.51
C GLY A 669 0.93 16.02 -13.92
N GLY A 670 -0.07 15.94 -13.02
CA GLY A 670 -0.46 14.68 -12.41
C GLY A 670 -1.05 13.72 -13.44
N VAL A 671 -0.72 12.43 -13.33
CA VAL A 671 -1.38 11.40 -14.14
C VAL A 671 -2.68 10.99 -13.46
N SER A 672 -3.80 11.22 -14.14
CA SER A 672 -5.09 10.66 -13.72
C SER A 672 -5.18 9.17 -14.10
N LEU A 673 -5.86 8.35 -13.28
CA LEU A 673 -5.98 6.90 -13.52
C LEU A 673 -6.83 6.52 -14.74
N GLY A 674 -7.49 7.49 -15.36
CA GLY A 674 -8.32 7.38 -16.55
C GLY A 674 -8.71 8.78 -17.02
N ILE A 675 -9.43 8.88 -18.13
CA ILE A 675 -9.87 10.17 -18.68
C ILE A 675 -10.88 10.79 -17.69
N SER A 676 -10.58 11.99 -17.18
CA SER A 676 -11.24 12.53 -16.00
C SER A 676 -12.75 12.70 -16.17
N GLY A 677 -13.52 11.81 -15.54
CA GLY A 677 -14.97 11.90 -15.50
C GLY A 677 -15.50 13.17 -14.81
N ALA A 678 -14.69 13.86 -14.00
CA ALA A 678 -15.10 15.09 -13.31
C ALA A 678 -15.33 16.27 -14.30
N TYR A 679 -14.56 16.28 -15.40
CA TYR A 679 -14.57 17.33 -16.42
C TYR A 679 -15.11 16.85 -17.76
N CYS A 680 -15.28 15.54 -17.97
CA CYS A 680 -16.03 15.04 -19.10
C CYS A 680 -17.46 15.58 -19.05
N GLY A 681 -17.87 16.21 -20.15
CA GLY A 681 -19.23 16.74 -20.31
C GLY A 681 -19.52 18.09 -19.69
N LYS A 682 -18.49 18.88 -19.43
CA LYS A 682 -18.64 20.28 -19.06
C LYS A 682 -17.80 21.13 -19.99
N THR A 683 -18.36 22.25 -20.42
CA THR A 683 -17.55 23.28 -21.06
C THR A 683 -16.56 23.85 -20.06
N LEU A 684 -15.47 24.45 -20.54
CA LEU A 684 -14.48 25.11 -19.71
C LEU A 684 -15.15 26.16 -18.83
N THR A 685 -16.10 26.91 -19.36
CA THR A 685 -16.91 27.87 -18.59
C THR A 685 -17.64 27.20 -17.41
N GLN A 686 -18.31 26.07 -17.64
CA GLN A 686 -19.01 25.34 -16.58
C GLN A 686 -18.07 24.76 -15.53
N ILE A 687 -16.87 24.36 -15.94
CA ILE A 687 -15.81 23.89 -15.04
C ILE A 687 -15.36 25.04 -14.14
N LEU A 688 -14.99 26.19 -14.71
CA LEU A 688 -14.51 27.34 -13.96
C LEU A 688 -15.59 27.92 -13.02
N GLN A 689 -16.87 27.83 -13.40
CA GLN A 689 -17.98 28.27 -12.54
C GLN A 689 -18.25 27.33 -11.35
N LYS A 690 -18.07 26.01 -11.53
CA LYS A 690 -18.53 25.00 -10.56
C LYS A 690 -17.46 24.57 -9.55
N TYR A 691 -16.19 24.64 -9.91
CA TYR A 691 -15.11 24.23 -9.02
C TYR A 691 -14.51 25.47 -8.34
N PRO A 692 -14.44 25.50 -7.00
CA PRO A 692 -13.89 26.65 -6.29
C PRO A 692 -12.44 26.90 -6.71
N ARG A 693 -12.03 28.17 -6.72
CA ARG A 693 -10.72 28.65 -7.21
C ARG A 693 -9.55 27.79 -6.74
N ASN A 694 -9.64 27.22 -5.54
CA ASN A 694 -8.64 26.41 -4.85
C ASN A 694 -8.46 24.97 -5.36
N ILE A 695 -9.34 24.42 -6.21
CA ILE A 695 -9.22 23.04 -6.73
C ILE A 695 -8.64 23.00 -8.15
N LEU A 696 -8.95 24.01 -8.99
CA LEU A 696 -8.52 24.05 -10.40
C LEU A 696 -7.52 25.16 -10.73
N GLY A 697 -7.38 26.18 -9.89
CA GLY A 697 -6.59 27.35 -10.23
C GLY A 697 -5.07 27.14 -10.12
N GLY A 698 -4.55 25.93 -10.35
CA GLY A 698 -3.12 25.65 -10.48
C GLY A 698 -2.67 25.49 -11.93
N ASP A 699 -3.60 25.47 -12.90
CA ASP A 699 -3.28 25.45 -14.34
C ASP A 699 -3.24 26.88 -14.90
N LEU A 700 -2.06 27.28 -15.38
CA LEU A 700 -1.84 28.61 -15.96
C LEU A 700 -2.49 28.76 -17.35
N HIS A 701 -2.94 27.69 -17.99
CA HIS A 701 -3.66 27.77 -19.27
C HIS A 701 -5.08 28.30 -19.10
N PHE A 702 -5.65 28.28 -17.90
CA PHE A 702 -7.01 28.75 -17.71
C PHE A 702 -7.13 30.27 -17.93
N PRO A 703 -8.20 30.75 -18.61
CA PRO A 703 -8.37 32.17 -18.92
C PRO A 703 -8.28 33.09 -17.69
N GLU A 704 -8.76 32.64 -16.53
CA GLU A 704 -8.70 33.38 -15.26
C GLU A 704 -7.27 33.56 -14.70
N ASN A 705 -6.31 32.77 -15.17
CA ASN A 705 -4.91 32.83 -14.79
C ASN A 705 -4.05 33.57 -15.84
N ARG A 706 -4.66 34.17 -16.86
CA ARG A 706 -3.91 34.80 -17.96
C ARG A 706 -2.97 35.92 -17.50
N GLU A 707 -3.39 36.72 -16.52
CA GLU A 707 -2.51 37.74 -15.93
C GLU A 707 -1.31 37.14 -15.18
N ARG A 708 -1.50 35.99 -14.54
CA ARG A 708 -0.40 35.25 -13.88
C ARG A 708 0.55 34.63 -14.89
N LEU A 709 0.01 34.04 -15.97
CA LEU A 709 0.83 33.54 -17.07
C LEU A 709 1.64 34.67 -17.72
N ASP A 710 1.02 35.82 -18.02
CA ASP A 710 1.70 36.99 -18.56
C ASP A 710 2.79 37.51 -17.61
N MET A 711 2.54 37.47 -16.29
CA MET A 711 3.52 37.81 -15.26
C MET A 711 4.72 36.85 -15.27
N VAL A 712 4.49 35.54 -15.39
CA VAL A 712 5.53 34.53 -15.53
C VAL A 712 6.32 34.75 -16.82
N MET A 713 5.65 34.98 -17.96
CA MET A 713 6.31 35.25 -19.23
C MET A 713 7.20 36.50 -19.15
N LYS A 714 6.70 37.58 -18.55
CA LYS A 714 7.48 38.81 -18.34
C LYS A 714 8.71 38.56 -17.46
N PHE A 715 8.57 37.81 -16.38
CA PHE A 715 9.69 37.42 -15.52
C PHE A 715 10.75 36.63 -16.32
N LEU A 716 10.30 35.76 -17.21
CA LEU A 716 11.13 35.01 -18.15
C LEU A 716 11.56 35.86 -19.36
N GLY A 717 11.34 37.18 -19.35
CA GLY A 717 11.74 38.11 -20.41
C GLY A 717 11.06 37.88 -21.76
N LEU A 718 9.88 37.28 -21.77
CA LEU A 718 9.01 37.11 -22.93
C LEU A 718 7.94 38.21 -22.96
N PRO A 719 7.53 38.69 -24.14
CA PRO A 719 6.48 39.70 -24.26
C PRO A 719 5.12 39.17 -23.77
N LYS A 720 4.23 40.10 -23.40
CA LYS A 720 2.85 39.77 -23.02
C LYS A 720 2.15 39.01 -24.15
N GLY A 721 1.42 37.95 -23.82
CA GLY A 721 0.73 37.12 -24.81
C GLY A 721 1.58 36.05 -25.49
N SER A 722 2.85 35.90 -25.11
CA SER A 722 3.70 34.80 -25.59
C SER A 722 3.07 33.44 -25.28
N GLY A 723 3.09 32.54 -26.27
CA GLY A 723 2.62 31.18 -26.16
C GLY A 723 3.76 30.17 -25.98
N TYR A 724 3.42 28.89 -26.11
CA TYR A 724 4.38 27.80 -26.01
C TYR A 724 5.52 27.89 -27.03
N ASP A 725 5.23 28.24 -28.30
CA ASP A 725 6.26 28.30 -29.33
C ASP A 725 7.29 29.41 -29.06
N ASP A 726 6.85 30.60 -28.64
CA ASP A 726 7.74 31.70 -28.22
C ASP A 726 8.66 31.26 -27.06
N PHE A 727 8.08 30.51 -26.10
CA PHE A 727 8.80 29.96 -24.96
C PHE A 727 9.83 28.90 -25.39
N ALA A 728 9.43 27.97 -26.25
CA ALA A 728 10.29 26.92 -26.77
C ALA A 728 11.46 27.51 -27.58
N GLU A 729 11.19 28.45 -28.47
CA GLU A 729 12.22 29.11 -29.28
C GLU A 729 13.25 29.84 -28.42
N LYS A 730 12.79 30.56 -27.39
CA LYS A 730 13.68 31.30 -26.51
C LYS A 730 14.59 30.40 -25.68
N TYR A 731 14.08 29.26 -25.22
CA TYR A 731 14.75 28.41 -24.25
C TYR A 731 15.28 27.08 -24.81
N GLY A 732 15.31 26.94 -26.14
CA GLY A 732 15.90 25.78 -26.81
C GLY A 732 15.06 24.50 -26.73
N GLY A 733 13.73 24.65 -26.65
CA GLY A 733 12.77 23.56 -26.81
C GLY A 733 12.46 23.25 -28.28
N ILE A 734 11.43 22.44 -28.51
CA ILE A 734 10.87 22.19 -29.84
C ILE A 734 9.54 22.93 -30.00
N THR A 735 9.28 23.48 -31.18
CA THR A 735 7.99 24.10 -31.50
C THR A 735 6.91 23.03 -31.72
N ARG A 736 5.63 23.42 -31.71
CA ARG A 736 4.49 22.54 -32.00
C ARG A 736 4.61 21.90 -33.37
N GLN A 737 5.05 22.65 -34.38
CA GLN A 737 5.26 22.14 -35.73
C GLN A 737 6.36 21.06 -35.76
N THR A 738 7.52 21.33 -35.13
CA THR A 738 8.59 20.34 -35.01
C THR A 738 8.14 19.10 -34.25
N TYR A 739 7.34 19.25 -33.19
CA TYR A 739 6.76 18.12 -32.46
C TYR A 739 5.87 17.25 -33.36
N ILE A 740 5.03 17.85 -34.20
CA ILE A 740 4.19 17.12 -35.16
C ILE A 740 5.06 16.33 -36.15
N GLU A 741 6.12 16.95 -36.68
CA GLU A 741 7.03 16.27 -37.60
C GLU A 741 7.73 15.07 -36.93
N LEU A 742 8.21 15.24 -35.70
CA LEU A 742 8.86 14.18 -34.92
C LEU A 742 7.87 13.05 -34.62
N ILE A 743 6.65 13.36 -34.16
CA ILE A 743 5.68 12.32 -33.82
C ILE A 743 5.21 11.56 -35.07
N CYS A 744 4.98 12.25 -36.19
CA CYS A 744 4.60 11.62 -37.45
C CYS A 744 5.72 10.73 -38.01
N ASN A 745 6.99 11.13 -37.86
CA ASN A 745 8.13 10.32 -38.32
C ASN A 745 8.39 9.10 -37.42
N ARG A 746 8.18 9.24 -36.11
CA ARG A 746 8.43 8.18 -35.12
C ARG A 746 7.22 7.25 -34.89
N SER A 747 6.04 7.64 -35.37
CA SER A 747 4.80 6.83 -35.32
C SER A 747 4.53 6.00 -36.58
N LYS A 748 5.37 6.14 -37.62
CA LYS A 748 5.42 5.22 -38.77
C LYS A 748 6.14 3.94 -38.38
#